data_AF-A0A7M7TAM9-F1
#
_entry.id   AF-A0A7M7TAM9-F1
#
_cell.length_a   1.000
_cell.length_b   1.000
_cell.length_c   1.000
_cell.angle_alpha   90.00
_cell.angle_beta   90.00
_cell.angle_gamma   90.00
#
_symmetry.space_group_name_H-M   'P 1'
#
loop_
_entity.id
_entity.type
_entity.pdbx_description
1 polymer ?
#
loop_
_entity_poly.entity_id
_entity_poly.type
_entity_poly.pdbx_seq_one_letter_code
_entity_poly.pdbx_strand_id
1 'polypeptide(L)'
;MSKKSSEFVAVFTRRNHQGNPEESQETLLTESGDSQSMVSWTDTSIKAYFKQILPYVSPIFLIIKWIGYLVMFILTTYVLLQCTQYFKEAKIQQEHIYEELNSFHVNAEEKLKELNDLQETMEDKLENINILTEQGSKRIKDMFTFSKTDLLKDYEEDNGEQCDFIPLNLRFDCHPENGASELSCRNRGCCWNVLHQLHYEKLVPLDVPYCYYPKNWSLYKYQNFSKDGNDFSGLLRLERDSFYKKDLKLVKIEATGIDDTTLRVKIFDPMNKRYEPPFPARSDPRPFMKKTSNPLYELKMDENVPGFKVMRSSDKRTLFNSIGFGGFIFSDQFLQISSVLPSHNIYGLGEHRTNLRLNTNWQKLTLFNSDQPPTENANLYGSHPFYMVVEKTGKAHGVLFLNSNAMDIILQPTPAITFRSIGGIFDIYFFTGPTPADVLKQYSEIVGKPFLPPYWSLGFHLCKYGYGTLEKTKAVWQRTRDALIPFDTQWNDLDYMDNNNDFTYDKTKFKDLPNFIQEIHDAGMHYIPLIDAGVSANEKNGTYIPYDEGVKRGIFIFDGESNEPFKGKVWNTVSTTWPDFTNPETTSYYTEMMSNMHKDFEYDGAWIDMNEPSNFYNGHINGCKATSLDNPPYLPNVNGNLLARKTVCMNAKQHLGNHYDLHNVYGTSQAVVVNHALKQIRNKRPFIISRSTWEGHGFYAGHWTGDVYSAWHDLRMSIPEILAYSLFQIPMVGADICGFDGNTTVALCNRWMQLGAFYPFSRNHNSDDTIDQDPVAMGQLVVESSKKALRIRYRLLPYLYTLFYRAHRYGETVARPLFIEFNEDPMTFNIDTQFLWGSCLMIAPVLEEGKTEVHVYIPRGLWYNYHTMEFSFTIGKNYTLDAPMDTIPLLVRGGCIIPVQEPSVTTSLSRQKPFGLLIALDEHESAKGELYWDDGDSLDSIEKKKYNLFEFEVSNNVLTSTVIECSFDDKMKLGTIIVMGISKVVKQVLFNDKDVEFEYDKEKSVLYVNNILVDFTKKFELRWSYKKIEDPSTTTALPIQKYSTSHPADVDASHNEGQYMNSAPTYSSSITYASLLNLIVIKYFMLV
;
A
#
# COMPACT_ATOMS: atom_id res chain seq x y z
N MET A 1 -18.30 -57.08 3.91
CA MET A 1 -17.16 -56.24 4.34
C MET A 1 -17.66 -54.81 4.40
N SER A 2 -17.84 -54.13 5.53
CA SER A 2 -17.78 -54.46 6.95
C SER A 2 -18.80 -53.54 7.65
N LYS A 3 -19.75 -54.12 8.39
CA LYS A 3 -20.45 -53.48 9.53
C LYS A 3 -19.37 -53.07 10.56
N LYS A 4 -19.50 -52.01 11.35
CA LYS A 4 -20.55 -51.68 12.33
C LYS A 4 -20.46 -50.17 12.64
N SER A 5 -21.55 -49.40 12.53
CA SER A 5 -22.65 -49.18 13.51
C SER A 5 -22.24 -48.20 14.60
N SER A 6 -23.06 -47.26 15.08
CA SER A 6 -24.46 -47.34 15.57
C SER A 6 -24.85 -45.91 16.01
N GLU A 7 -26.08 -45.45 16.18
CA GLU A 7 -27.46 -45.95 16.11
C GLU A 7 -28.36 -44.70 16.20
N PHE A 8 -29.51 -44.70 15.54
CA PHE A 8 -30.63 -43.77 15.78
C PHE A 8 -31.92 -44.59 15.65
N VAL A 9 -32.76 -44.60 16.69
CA VAL A 9 -34.15 -45.06 16.66
C VAL A 9 -34.90 -44.08 17.59
N ALA A 10 -35.62 -43.07 17.09
CA ALA A 10 -36.86 -43.00 16.31
C ALA A 10 -38.14 -42.92 17.16
N VAL A 11 -39.09 -42.14 16.60
CA VAL A 11 -40.54 -42.02 16.88
C VAL A 11 -40.88 -40.92 17.90
N PHE A 12 -41.56 -39.83 17.51
CA PHE A 12 -43.00 -39.82 17.22
C PHE A 12 -43.45 -38.76 16.19
N THR A 13 -44.46 -39.11 15.39
CA THR A 13 -45.46 -38.15 14.87
C THR A 13 -46.88 -38.76 14.90
N ARG A 14 -47.78 -38.10 15.65
CA ARG A 14 -49.27 -38.01 15.54
C ARG A 14 -49.78 -37.45 16.88
N ARG A 15 -50.78 -36.58 17.02
CA ARG A 15 -51.52 -35.64 16.15
C ARG A 15 -52.34 -34.74 17.12
N ASN A 16 -52.49 -33.47 16.78
CA ASN A 16 -53.60 -32.53 17.08
C ASN A 16 -53.89 -31.97 18.50
N HIS A 17 -54.02 -30.63 18.49
CA HIS A 17 -54.95 -29.73 19.20
C HIS A 17 -54.90 -29.51 20.72
N GLN A 18 -54.85 -28.20 21.06
CA GLN A 18 -55.50 -27.49 22.18
C GLN A 18 -55.90 -28.28 23.45
N GLY A 19 -55.33 -27.87 24.59
CA GLY A 19 -56.06 -27.76 25.86
C GLY A 19 -55.41 -28.34 27.12
N ASN A 20 -54.67 -27.50 27.86
CA ASN A 20 -54.57 -27.41 29.33
C ASN A 20 -53.96 -28.58 30.18
N PRO A 21 -53.53 -28.32 31.44
CA PRO A 21 -52.17 -28.64 31.90
C PRO A 21 -52.13 -29.64 33.09
N GLU A 22 -50.93 -30.13 33.43
CA GLU A 22 -50.36 -30.18 34.80
C GLU A 22 -49.15 -31.15 34.89
N GLU A 23 -48.14 -30.71 35.66
CA GLU A 23 -47.21 -31.43 36.56
C GLU A 23 -46.60 -32.80 36.16
N SER A 24 -45.40 -33.24 36.55
CA SER A 24 -44.23 -32.73 37.27
C SER A 24 -43.20 -33.90 37.28
N GLN A 25 -41.89 -33.59 37.40
CA GLN A 25 -40.81 -34.42 38.01
C GLN A 25 -40.52 -35.85 37.49
N GLU A 26 -39.34 -36.47 37.54
CA GLU A 26 -37.95 -36.19 37.92
C GLU A 26 -37.11 -37.46 37.60
N THR A 27 -35.79 -37.29 37.37
CA THR A 27 -34.66 -38.18 37.79
C THR A 27 -34.56 -39.65 37.26
N LEU A 28 -33.41 -40.36 37.14
CA LEU A 28 -31.95 -40.18 37.30
C LEU A 28 -31.24 -41.51 36.87
N LEU A 29 -29.95 -41.42 36.45
CA LEU A 29 -28.80 -42.36 36.67
C LEU A 29 -28.82 -43.76 35.96
N THR A 30 -27.74 -44.48 35.59
CA THR A 30 -26.25 -44.37 35.54
C THR A 30 -25.65 -45.63 34.87
N GLU A 31 -24.42 -45.49 34.28
CA GLU A 31 -23.26 -46.44 34.26
C GLU A 31 -23.39 -47.87 33.65
N SER A 32 -22.38 -48.63 33.17
CA SER A 32 -20.92 -48.52 32.87
C SER A 32 -20.45 -49.84 32.16
N GLY A 33 -19.27 -49.87 31.51
CA GLY A 33 -18.35 -51.04 31.55
C GLY A 33 -18.14 -52.03 30.36
N ASP A 34 -17.08 -51.79 29.56
CA ASP A 34 -15.97 -52.66 29.05
C ASP A 34 -16.04 -54.08 28.38
N SER A 35 -15.34 -54.13 27.21
CA SER A 35 -14.28 -55.08 26.73
C SER A 35 -14.51 -56.42 25.93
N GLN A 36 -13.87 -56.43 24.74
CA GLN A 36 -13.13 -57.47 23.92
C GLN A 36 -13.65 -58.90 23.57
N SER A 37 -13.66 -59.22 22.25
CA SER A 37 -12.81 -60.24 21.53
C SER A 37 -13.45 -60.84 20.25
N MET A 38 -12.62 -61.20 19.26
CA MET A 38 -12.95 -61.65 17.88
C MET A 38 -12.96 -63.19 17.70
N VAL A 39 -13.83 -63.73 16.82
CA VAL A 39 -13.71 -65.06 16.15
C VAL A 39 -14.29 -65.00 14.71
N SER A 40 -13.68 -65.71 13.75
CA SER A 40 -13.99 -65.76 12.30
C SER A 40 -14.86 -66.96 11.86
N TRP A 41 -15.56 -66.84 10.71
CA TRP A 41 -16.33 -67.92 10.05
C TRP A 41 -16.19 -67.87 8.50
N THR A 42 -16.23 -69.04 7.85
CA THR A 42 -15.92 -69.27 6.41
C THR A 42 -17.16 -69.43 5.49
N ASP A 43 -16.89 -69.37 4.18
CA ASP A 43 -17.73 -68.92 3.04
C ASP A 43 -18.84 -69.90 2.54
N THR A 44 -19.08 -71.03 3.21
CA THR A 44 -19.99 -72.06 2.66
C THR A 44 -21.47 -71.84 2.99
N SER A 45 -21.78 -71.00 3.98
CA SER A 45 -23.15 -70.75 4.48
C SER A 45 -23.88 -69.62 3.76
N ILE A 46 -23.18 -68.77 2.99
CA ILE A 46 -23.79 -67.59 2.32
C ILE A 46 -24.54 -67.99 1.03
N LYS A 47 -24.09 -69.04 0.32
CA LYS A 47 -24.71 -69.46 -0.95
C LYS A 47 -26.10 -70.08 -0.79
N ALA A 48 -26.43 -70.61 0.40
CA ALA A 48 -27.76 -71.17 0.67
C ALA A 48 -28.83 -70.07 0.89
N TYR A 49 -28.44 -68.90 1.39
CA TYR A 49 -29.38 -67.81 1.72
C TYR A 49 -29.86 -67.04 0.48
N PHE A 50 -29.00 -66.86 -0.53
CA PHE A 50 -29.35 -66.09 -1.74
C PHE A 50 -30.36 -66.78 -2.66
N LYS A 51 -30.53 -68.10 -2.56
CA LYS A 51 -31.47 -68.85 -3.43
C LYS A 51 -32.94 -68.69 -3.00
N GLN A 52 -33.23 -68.18 -1.80
CA GLN A 52 -34.60 -67.98 -1.29
C GLN A 52 -35.17 -66.58 -1.54
N ILE A 53 -34.35 -65.57 -1.83
CA ILE A 53 -34.80 -64.16 -1.90
C ILE A 53 -35.11 -63.70 -3.33
N LEU A 54 -34.61 -64.41 -4.35
CA LEU A 54 -34.69 -64.02 -5.76
C LEU A 54 -36.11 -63.73 -6.31
N PRO A 55 -37.21 -64.39 -5.88
CA PRO A 55 -38.55 -64.11 -6.39
C PRO A 55 -39.15 -62.76 -5.97
N TYR A 56 -38.65 -62.14 -4.90
CA TYR A 56 -39.22 -60.89 -4.34
C TYR A 56 -38.50 -59.61 -4.80
N VAL A 57 -37.38 -59.75 -5.51
CA VAL A 57 -36.54 -58.62 -5.93
C VAL A 57 -37.03 -57.98 -7.23
N SER A 58 -37.75 -58.73 -8.08
CA SER A 58 -38.20 -58.26 -9.40
C SER A 58 -39.24 -57.10 -9.38
N PRO A 59 -40.26 -57.09 -8.48
CA PRO A 59 -41.24 -55.99 -8.44
C PRO A 59 -40.66 -54.67 -7.90
N ILE A 60 -39.71 -54.75 -6.97
CA ILE A 60 -39.09 -53.57 -6.34
C ILE A 60 -38.22 -52.81 -7.33
N PHE A 61 -37.47 -53.52 -8.19
CA PHE A 61 -36.71 -52.88 -9.26
C PHE A 61 -37.60 -52.18 -10.28
N LEU A 62 -38.79 -52.72 -10.58
CA LEU A 62 -39.79 -52.07 -11.44
C LEU A 62 -40.31 -50.76 -10.82
N ILE A 63 -40.61 -50.75 -9.51
CA ILE A 63 -41.07 -49.55 -8.80
C ILE A 63 -39.98 -48.48 -8.75
N ILE A 64 -38.73 -48.85 -8.44
CA ILE A 64 -37.59 -47.92 -8.42
C ILE A 64 -37.36 -47.33 -9.82
N LYS A 65 -37.50 -48.13 -10.88
CA LYS A 65 -37.37 -47.66 -12.26
C LYS A 65 -38.48 -46.66 -12.62
N TRP A 66 -39.71 -46.90 -12.18
CA TRP A 66 -40.84 -45.97 -12.37
C TRP A 66 -40.69 -44.66 -11.59
N ILE A 67 -40.18 -44.71 -10.35
CA ILE A 67 -39.85 -43.51 -9.57
C ILE A 67 -38.73 -42.72 -10.27
N GLY A 68 -37.71 -43.40 -10.80
CA GLY A 68 -36.65 -42.78 -11.59
C GLY A 68 -37.18 -42.06 -12.85
N TYR A 69 -38.11 -42.68 -13.58
CA TYR A 69 -38.76 -42.04 -14.73
C TYR A 69 -39.63 -40.85 -14.32
N LEU A 70 -40.34 -40.92 -13.19
CA LEU A 70 -41.16 -39.82 -12.69
C LEU A 70 -40.29 -38.63 -12.25
N VAL A 71 -39.18 -38.88 -11.55
CA VAL A 71 -38.22 -37.84 -11.15
C VAL A 71 -37.55 -37.20 -12.37
N MET A 72 -37.13 -38.00 -13.34
CA MET A 72 -36.62 -37.50 -14.63
C MET A 72 -37.67 -36.65 -15.35
N PHE A 73 -38.93 -37.08 -15.38
CA PHE A 73 -40.01 -36.32 -16.02
C PHE A 73 -40.26 -34.99 -15.32
N ILE A 74 -40.30 -34.96 -13.99
CA ILE A 74 -40.47 -33.72 -13.19
C ILE A 74 -39.29 -32.77 -13.41
N LEU A 75 -38.05 -33.26 -13.35
CA LEU A 75 -36.85 -32.45 -13.62
C LEU A 75 -36.83 -31.90 -15.04
N THR A 76 -37.17 -32.73 -16.04
CA THR A 76 -37.22 -32.30 -17.44
C THR A 76 -38.31 -31.25 -17.65
N THR A 77 -39.47 -31.40 -17.00
CA THR A 77 -40.56 -30.43 -17.06
C THR A 77 -40.23 -29.13 -16.32
N TYR A 78 -39.54 -29.21 -15.19
CA TYR A 78 -39.05 -28.04 -14.45
C TYR A 78 -38.00 -27.26 -15.25
N VAL A 79 -37.04 -27.94 -15.88
CA VAL A 79 -36.04 -27.32 -16.76
C VAL A 79 -36.72 -26.70 -17.99
N LEU A 80 -37.70 -27.38 -18.59
CA LEU A 80 -38.50 -26.79 -19.68
C LEU A 80 -39.26 -25.54 -19.22
N LEU A 81 -39.87 -25.54 -18.03
CA LEU A 81 -40.53 -24.34 -17.49
C LEU A 81 -39.55 -23.20 -17.27
N GLN A 82 -38.39 -23.47 -16.68
CA GLN A 82 -37.32 -22.49 -16.45
C GLN A 82 -36.77 -21.95 -17.77
N CYS A 83 -36.52 -22.80 -18.77
CA CYS A 83 -36.14 -22.35 -20.11
C CYS A 83 -37.24 -21.51 -20.76
N THR A 84 -38.52 -21.88 -20.63
CA THR A 84 -39.63 -21.12 -21.20
C THR A 84 -39.79 -19.74 -20.54
N GLN A 85 -39.51 -19.65 -19.23
CA GLN A 85 -39.50 -18.41 -18.47
C GLN A 85 -38.30 -17.54 -18.85
N TYR A 86 -37.12 -18.14 -19.00
CA TYR A 86 -35.92 -17.46 -19.49
C TYR A 86 -36.10 -16.94 -20.93
N PHE A 87 -36.76 -17.70 -21.82
CA PHE A 87 -37.09 -17.23 -23.17
C PHE A 87 -38.15 -16.13 -23.18
N LYS A 88 -39.08 -16.10 -22.22
CA LYS A 88 -40.02 -15.00 -22.06
C LYS A 88 -39.31 -13.74 -21.55
N GLU A 89 -38.44 -13.86 -20.57
CA GLU A 89 -37.65 -12.74 -20.03
C GLU A 89 -36.68 -12.21 -21.08
N ALA A 90 -35.98 -13.08 -21.82
CA ALA A 90 -35.12 -12.69 -22.94
C ALA A 90 -35.91 -12.03 -24.08
N LYS A 91 -37.15 -12.45 -24.34
CA LYS A 91 -38.03 -11.81 -25.33
C LYS A 91 -38.51 -10.43 -24.87
N ILE A 92 -38.83 -10.27 -23.57
CA ILE A 92 -39.16 -8.96 -22.99
C ILE A 92 -37.94 -8.03 -23.05
N GLN A 93 -36.75 -8.53 -22.75
CA GLN A 93 -35.49 -7.78 -22.87
C GLN A 93 -35.18 -7.42 -24.32
N GLN A 94 -35.43 -8.32 -25.26
CA GLN A 94 -35.26 -8.08 -26.69
C GLN A 94 -36.28 -7.06 -27.24
N GLU A 95 -37.54 -7.10 -26.79
CA GLU A 95 -38.56 -6.10 -27.13
C GLU A 95 -38.22 -4.73 -26.53
N HIS A 96 -37.67 -4.67 -25.31
CA HIS A 96 -37.20 -3.43 -24.69
C HIS A 96 -35.97 -2.85 -25.42
N ILE A 97 -35.03 -3.70 -25.84
CA ILE A 97 -33.88 -3.31 -26.69
C ILE A 97 -34.38 -2.85 -28.07
N TYR A 98 -35.44 -3.43 -28.61
CA TYR A 98 -36.04 -3.00 -29.88
C TYR A 98 -36.77 -1.65 -29.75
N GLU A 99 -37.42 -1.39 -28.61
CA GLU A 99 -38.03 -0.09 -28.29
C GLU A 99 -36.97 0.99 -28.06
N GLU A 100 -35.87 0.68 -27.36
CA GLU A 100 -34.72 1.57 -27.20
C GLU A 100 -34.00 1.82 -28.54
N LEU A 101 -33.83 0.79 -29.39
CA LEU A 101 -33.25 0.95 -30.72
C LEU A 101 -34.16 1.77 -31.65
N ASN A 102 -35.48 1.58 -31.61
CA ASN A 102 -36.42 2.42 -32.35
C ASN A 102 -36.47 3.86 -31.82
N SER A 103 -36.34 4.05 -30.51
CA SER A 103 -36.17 5.37 -29.89
C SER A 103 -34.89 6.06 -30.38
N PHE A 104 -33.78 5.33 -30.44
CA PHE A 104 -32.52 5.82 -31.02
C PHE A 104 -32.63 6.09 -32.53
N HIS A 105 -33.38 5.27 -33.28
CA HIS A 105 -33.55 5.45 -34.73
C HIS A 105 -34.43 6.66 -35.06
N VAL A 106 -35.52 6.86 -34.32
CA VAL A 106 -36.39 8.05 -34.46
C VAL A 106 -35.62 9.33 -34.08
N ASN A 107 -34.79 9.29 -33.04
CA ASN A 107 -33.96 10.42 -32.62
C ASN A 107 -32.77 10.68 -33.58
N ALA A 108 -32.30 9.63 -34.27
CA ALA A 108 -31.29 9.74 -35.33
C ALA A 108 -31.89 10.27 -36.64
N GLU A 109 -33.12 9.89 -37.01
CA GLU A 109 -33.84 10.46 -38.16
C GLU A 109 -34.23 11.92 -37.94
N GLU A 110 -34.63 12.31 -36.72
CA GLU A 110 -34.84 13.72 -36.35
C GLU A 110 -33.53 14.53 -36.44
N LYS A 111 -32.41 14.00 -35.94
CA LYS A 111 -31.10 14.66 -36.08
C LYS A 111 -30.59 14.68 -37.52
N LEU A 112 -30.88 13.67 -38.32
CA LEU A 112 -30.52 13.65 -39.75
C LEU A 112 -31.36 14.67 -40.53
N LYS A 113 -32.62 14.87 -40.13
CA LYS A 113 -33.48 15.92 -40.66
C LYS A 113 -33.01 17.31 -40.24
N GLU A 114 -32.61 17.51 -38.98
CA GLU A 114 -31.98 18.76 -38.54
C GLU A 114 -30.66 19.05 -39.27
N LEU A 115 -29.84 18.03 -39.53
CA LEU A 115 -28.59 18.15 -40.30
C LEU A 115 -28.84 18.47 -41.78
N ASN A 116 -29.85 17.84 -42.40
CA ASN A 116 -30.24 18.13 -43.77
C ASN A 116 -30.88 19.51 -43.91
N ASP A 117 -31.70 19.94 -42.95
CA ASP A 117 -32.26 21.29 -42.89
C ASP A 117 -31.15 22.35 -42.67
N LEU A 118 -30.11 22.03 -41.86
CA LEU A 118 -28.90 22.85 -41.71
C LEU A 118 -28.07 22.91 -42.98
N GLN A 119 -27.99 21.81 -43.73
CA GLN A 119 -27.28 21.75 -45.00
C GLN A 119 -28.02 22.52 -46.10
N GLU A 120 -29.36 22.41 -46.20
CA GLU A 120 -30.19 23.24 -47.08
C GLU A 120 -30.06 24.73 -46.69
N THR A 121 -30.06 25.06 -45.40
CA THR A 121 -29.87 26.44 -44.92
C THR A 121 -28.45 26.96 -45.22
N MET A 122 -27.45 26.09 -45.29
CA MET A 122 -26.08 26.44 -45.69
C MET A 122 -25.95 26.61 -47.22
N GLU A 123 -26.59 25.75 -48.01
CA GLU A 123 -26.61 25.83 -49.47
C GLU A 123 -27.39 27.08 -49.94
N ASP A 124 -28.51 27.41 -49.30
CA ASP A 124 -29.31 28.62 -49.58
C ASP A 124 -28.57 29.92 -49.13
N LYS A 125 -27.70 29.82 -48.11
CA LYS A 125 -26.76 30.89 -47.73
C LYS A 125 -25.56 31.00 -48.68
N LEU A 126 -25.08 29.89 -49.25
CA LEU A 126 -24.02 29.86 -50.26
C LEU A 126 -24.51 30.38 -51.62
N GLU A 127 -25.78 30.16 -51.96
CA GLU A 127 -26.40 30.67 -53.17
C GLU A 127 -26.73 32.18 -53.07
N ASN A 128 -27.09 32.66 -51.87
CA ASN A 128 -27.24 34.09 -51.57
C ASN A 128 -25.90 34.86 -51.41
N ILE A 129 -24.78 34.17 -51.16
CA ILE A 129 -23.43 34.76 -51.22
C ILE A 129 -22.97 34.91 -52.69
N ASN A 130 -23.53 34.13 -53.62
CA ASN A 130 -23.16 34.13 -55.04
C ASN A 130 -23.94 35.13 -55.92
N ILE A 131 -24.91 35.89 -55.39
CA ILE A 131 -25.74 36.83 -56.20
C ILE A 131 -25.49 38.32 -55.86
N LEU A 132 -24.61 38.65 -54.90
CA LEU A 132 -24.34 40.05 -54.53
C LEU A 132 -22.86 40.45 -54.58
N THR A 133 -22.13 40.08 -55.65
CA THR A 133 -20.97 40.89 -56.11
C THR A 133 -20.63 40.70 -57.60
N GLU A 134 -21.55 41.04 -58.51
CA GLU A 134 -21.16 41.45 -59.89
C GLU A 134 -21.00 42.98 -60.05
N GLN A 135 -21.03 43.74 -58.95
CA GLN A 135 -20.70 45.17 -58.92
C GLN A 135 -19.72 45.56 -57.80
N GLY A 136 -18.84 44.64 -57.41
CA GLY A 136 -17.70 44.90 -56.50
C GLY A 136 -16.31 44.71 -57.14
N SER A 137 -16.23 44.31 -58.42
CA SER A 137 -14.99 43.78 -59.01
C SER A 137 -14.04 44.82 -59.64
N LYS A 138 -14.20 46.13 -59.39
CA LYS A 138 -13.30 47.17 -59.94
C LYS A 138 -12.62 48.09 -58.92
N ARG A 139 -12.80 47.83 -57.61
CA ARG A 139 -12.04 48.50 -56.53
C ARG A 139 -11.21 47.57 -55.64
N ILE A 140 -11.35 46.24 -55.79
CA ILE A 140 -10.55 45.25 -55.04
C ILE A 140 -9.34 44.76 -55.85
N LYS A 141 -9.32 44.96 -57.18
CA LYS A 141 -8.19 44.58 -58.05
C LYS A 141 -6.92 45.42 -57.86
N ASP A 142 -7.03 46.60 -57.24
CA ASP A 142 -5.86 47.45 -56.91
C ASP A 142 -5.47 47.37 -55.41
N MET A 143 -6.18 46.57 -54.59
CA MET A 143 -5.87 46.35 -53.17
C MET A 143 -5.21 44.98 -52.87
N PHE A 144 -5.15 44.07 -53.85
CA PHE A 144 -4.54 42.74 -53.70
C PHE A 144 -3.58 42.37 -54.85
N THR A 145 -2.81 43.34 -55.31
CA THR A 145 -1.47 43.06 -55.85
C THR A 145 -0.42 43.61 -54.87
N PHE A 146 -0.43 43.07 -53.65
CA PHE A 146 0.81 42.93 -52.89
C PHE A 146 1.13 41.43 -52.89
N SER A 147 1.98 41.09 -53.87
CA SER A 147 2.88 39.94 -53.92
C SER A 147 2.67 38.86 -52.84
N LYS A 148 2.07 37.74 -53.26
CA LYS A 148 2.15 36.44 -52.58
C LYS A 148 3.61 35.96 -52.39
N THR A 149 4.58 36.68 -52.94
CA THR A 149 6.02 36.45 -52.83
C THR A 149 6.73 37.33 -51.80
N ASP A 150 6.05 38.31 -51.18
CA ASP A 150 6.63 39.13 -50.09
C ASP A 150 6.03 38.77 -48.71
N LEU A 151 4.79 38.28 -48.64
CA LEU A 151 4.23 37.71 -47.39
C LEU A 151 4.65 36.27 -47.11
N LEU A 152 5.25 35.58 -48.09
CA LEU A 152 5.96 34.32 -47.90
C LEU A 152 7.49 34.52 -47.75
N LYS A 153 8.00 35.75 -47.88
CA LYS A 153 9.42 36.05 -47.58
C LYS A 153 9.63 36.65 -46.19
N ASP A 154 8.64 37.36 -45.65
CA ASP A 154 8.74 37.90 -44.27
C ASP A 154 8.10 37.00 -43.20
N TYR A 155 7.64 35.79 -43.53
CA TYR A 155 7.10 34.82 -42.56
C TYR A 155 7.60 33.37 -42.73
N GLU A 156 8.47 33.09 -43.71
CA GLU A 156 9.17 31.79 -43.84
C GLU A 156 10.63 31.82 -43.34
N GLU A 157 11.13 32.96 -42.83
CA GLU A 157 12.53 33.09 -42.40
C GLU A 157 12.79 33.15 -40.88
N ASP A 158 11.81 32.92 -39.99
CA ASP A 158 12.11 32.91 -38.52
C ASP A 158 11.42 31.82 -37.67
N ASN A 159 10.61 30.93 -38.26
CA ASN A 159 9.98 29.81 -37.51
C ASN A 159 10.42 28.41 -37.95
N GLY A 160 11.25 28.29 -39.01
CA GLY A 160 11.80 27.01 -39.45
C GLY A 160 12.81 26.43 -38.46
N GLU A 161 13.71 27.26 -37.92
CA GLU A 161 14.81 26.78 -37.06
C GLU A 161 14.39 26.39 -35.64
N GLN A 162 13.28 26.92 -35.08
CA GLN A 162 12.88 26.66 -33.69
C GLN A 162 12.21 25.30 -33.45
N CYS A 163 11.58 24.73 -34.48
CA CYS A 163 10.87 23.45 -34.38
C CYS A 163 11.65 22.25 -34.93
N ASP A 164 12.79 22.50 -35.57
CA ASP A 164 13.68 21.47 -36.09
C ASP A 164 14.52 20.84 -34.95
N PHE A 165 14.56 19.50 -34.93
CA PHE A 165 15.44 18.67 -34.10
C PHE A 165 15.21 18.61 -32.56
N ILE A 166 13.98 18.64 -32.03
CA ILE A 166 13.72 18.14 -30.65
C ILE A 166 13.43 16.63 -30.66
N PRO A 167 14.32 15.78 -30.08
CA PRO A 167 14.10 14.34 -30.00
C PRO A 167 12.80 14.00 -29.29
N LEU A 168 12.12 12.93 -29.74
CA LEU A 168 10.79 12.55 -29.25
C LEU A 168 10.71 12.48 -27.71
N ASN A 169 11.70 11.84 -27.07
CA ASN A 169 11.77 11.69 -25.62
C ASN A 169 11.90 13.04 -24.88
N LEU A 170 12.46 14.06 -25.52
CA LEU A 170 12.66 15.42 -25.00
C LEU A 170 11.52 16.39 -25.35
N ARG A 171 10.46 15.92 -26.02
CA ARG A 171 9.29 16.75 -26.31
C ARG A 171 8.46 16.90 -25.05
N PHE A 172 8.33 18.12 -24.55
CA PHE A 172 7.39 18.44 -23.48
C PHE A 172 6.10 18.94 -24.07
N ASP A 173 5.00 18.32 -23.67
CA ASP A 173 3.66 18.54 -24.21
C ASP A 173 3.15 19.97 -23.95
N CYS A 174 2.84 20.69 -25.03
CA CYS A 174 2.32 22.06 -25.01
C CYS A 174 0.79 22.14 -25.17
N HIS A 175 0.14 21.01 -25.48
CA HIS A 175 -1.31 20.95 -25.63
C HIS A 175 -1.86 19.75 -24.85
N PRO A 176 -1.78 19.80 -23.51
CA PRO A 176 -2.16 18.67 -22.66
C PRO A 176 -3.66 18.40 -22.58
N GLU A 177 -4.48 19.34 -23.02
CA GLU A 177 -5.92 19.17 -23.17
C GLU A 177 -6.25 18.34 -24.41
N ASN A 178 -7.39 17.66 -24.38
CA ASN A 178 -7.87 16.89 -25.51
C ASN A 178 -8.06 17.75 -26.78
N GLY A 179 -7.88 17.14 -27.95
CA GLY A 179 -8.16 17.77 -29.24
C GLY A 179 -7.02 18.62 -29.83
N ALA A 180 -5.77 18.32 -29.48
CA ALA A 180 -4.61 18.95 -30.12
C ALA A 180 -4.62 18.74 -31.65
N SER A 181 -4.45 19.83 -32.39
CA SER A 181 -4.31 19.85 -33.85
C SER A 181 -3.11 20.71 -34.24
N GLU A 182 -2.62 20.58 -35.48
CA GLU A 182 -1.53 21.43 -35.97
C GLU A 182 -1.84 22.92 -35.80
N LEU A 183 -3.06 23.33 -36.18
CA LEU A 183 -3.50 24.72 -36.06
C LEU A 183 -3.56 25.17 -34.59
N SER A 184 -4.21 24.39 -33.71
CA SER A 184 -4.30 24.76 -32.29
C SER A 184 -2.93 24.79 -31.61
N CYS A 185 -2.01 23.92 -32.02
CA CYS A 185 -0.64 23.90 -31.54
C CYS A 185 0.16 25.15 -31.97
N ARG A 186 0.14 25.46 -33.27
CA ARG A 186 0.84 26.64 -33.81
C ARG A 186 0.28 27.94 -33.25
N ASN A 187 -1.03 28.01 -33.00
CA ASN A 187 -1.67 29.16 -32.33
C ASN A 187 -1.18 29.38 -30.89
N ARG A 188 -0.65 28.35 -30.20
CA ARG A 188 0.01 28.47 -28.89
C ARG A 188 1.49 28.86 -29.01
N GLY A 189 2.00 29.09 -30.22
CA GLY A 189 3.42 29.31 -30.48
C GLY A 189 4.26 28.04 -30.22
N CYS A 190 3.66 26.87 -30.46
CA CYS A 190 4.29 25.57 -30.23
C CYS A 190 4.57 24.81 -31.53
N CYS A 191 5.40 23.77 -31.41
CA CYS A 191 5.84 22.96 -32.53
C CYS A 191 4.93 21.76 -32.73
N TRP A 192 4.54 21.52 -33.98
CA TRP A 192 3.76 20.36 -34.38
C TRP A 192 4.60 19.43 -35.24
N ASN A 193 4.72 18.17 -34.84
CA ASN A 193 5.41 17.15 -35.63
C ASN A 193 4.80 15.77 -35.41
N VAL A 194 4.13 15.26 -36.45
CA VAL A 194 3.57 13.92 -36.50
C VAL A 194 4.65 12.92 -36.92
N LEU A 195 4.81 11.83 -36.18
CA LEU A 195 5.78 10.78 -36.49
C LEU A 195 5.37 10.04 -37.78
N HIS A 196 6.01 10.34 -38.91
CA HIS A 196 5.78 9.66 -40.21
C HIS A 196 6.07 8.14 -40.18
N GLN A 197 6.79 7.62 -39.18
CA GLN A 197 7.14 6.20 -39.06
C GLN A 197 6.11 5.32 -38.35
N LEU A 198 5.02 5.87 -37.81
CA LEU A 198 3.98 5.10 -37.09
C LEU A 198 2.77 4.70 -37.98
N HIS A 199 2.89 4.76 -39.31
CA HIS A 199 1.84 4.31 -40.22
C HIS A 199 1.58 2.78 -40.24
N TYR A 200 2.38 1.98 -39.50
CA TYR A 200 2.23 0.52 -39.43
C TYR A 200 1.89 -0.05 -38.05
N GLU A 201 1.69 0.79 -37.03
CA GLU A 201 1.17 0.35 -35.74
C GLU A 201 -0.24 0.91 -35.52
N LYS A 202 -1.19 0.04 -35.24
CA LYS A 202 -2.63 0.32 -35.33
C LYS A 202 -3.17 1.25 -34.23
N LEU A 203 -2.32 1.80 -33.34
CA LEU A 203 -2.62 2.78 -32.30
C LEU A 203 -1.30 3.44 -31.83
N VAL A 204 -1.13 4.75 -32.04
CA VAL A 204 -0.06 5.51 -31.36
C VAL A 204 -0.56 5.86 -29.95
N PRO A 205 0.24 5.69 -28.87
CA PRO A 205 -0.21 6.02 -27.52
C PRO A 205 -0.62 7.51 -27.43
N LEU A 206 -1.77 7.77 -26.80
CA LEU A 206 -2.34 9.11 -26.62
C LEU A 206 -1.41 10.06 -25.85
N ASP A 207 -0.41 9.54 -25.12
CA ASP A 207 0.43 10.30 -24.19
C ASP A 207 1.75 10.81 -24.80
N VAL A 208 2.02 10.56 -26.10
CA VAL A 208 3.19 11.10 -26.79
C VAL A 208 2.86 12.44 -27.46
N PRO A 209 3.52 13.56 -27.11
CA PRO A 209 3.13 14.86 -27.62
C PRO A 209 3.54 15.09 -29.08
N TYR A 210 2.53 15.26 -29.94
CA TYR A 210 2.70 15.82 -31.28
C TYR A 210 2.84 17.35 -31.25
N CYS A 211 2.17 17.99 -30.29
CA CYS A 211 2.34 19.41 -29.97
C CYS A 211 3.29 19.58 -28.79
N TYR A 212 4.43 20.23 -29.00
CA TYR A 212 5.45 20.38 -27.96
C TYR A 212 6.05 21.78 -27.94
N TYR A 213 6.59 22.16 -26.77
CA TYR A 213 7.26 23.45 -26.61
C TYR A 213 8.53 23.54 -27.48
N PRO A 214 8.76 24.65 -28.22
CA PRO A 214 10.01 24.90 -28.91
C PRO A 214 11.16 25.10 -27.93
N LYS A 215 12.39 25.04 -28.45
CA LYS A 215 13.58 25.35 -27.67
C LYS A 215 13.52 26.80 -27.17
N ASN A 216 13.95 27.03 -25.92
CA ASN A 216 13.94 28.35 -25.27
C ASN A 216 12.55 28.99 -25.10
N TRP A 217 11.47 28.21 -25.19
CA TRP A 217 10.12 28.73 -24.91
C TRP A 217 10.03 29.23 -23.46
N SER A 218 9.61 30.48 -23.28
CA SER A 218 9.39 31.08 -21.96
C SER A 218 8.27 32.12 -21.99
N LEU A 219 7.45 32.21 -20.95
CA LEU A 219 6.49 33.31 -20.78
C LEU A 219 6.99 34.40 -19.84
N TYR A 220 7.94 34.07 -18.97
CA TYR A 220 8.39 34.92 -17.88
C TYR A 220 9.83 35.39 -18.11
N LYS A 221 10.23 36.44 -17.37
CA LYS A 221 11.62 36.90 -17.27
C LYS A 221 11.96 37.31 -15.84
N TYR A 222 13.17 36.99 -15.38
CA TYR A 222 13.64 37.43 -14.07
C TYR A 222 13.82 38.95 -13.99
N GLN A 223 13.45 39.52 -12.84
CA GLN A 223 13.61 40.92 -12.48
C GLN A 223 13.90 41.04 -10.98
N ASN A 224 14.65 42.07 -10.59
CA ASN A 224 14.90 42.47 -9.20
C ASN A 224 15.23 41.28 -8.27
N PHE A 225 16.26 40.51 -8.62
CA PHE A 225 16.68 39.36 -7.85
C PHE A 225 17.94 39.60 -7.03
N SER A 226 18.06 38.89 -5.92
CA SER A 226 19.25 38.80 -5.10
C SER A 226 19.57 37.32 -4.85
N LYS A 227 20.87 37.04 -4.72
CA LYS A 227 21.38 35.71 -4.39
C LYS A 227 22.50 35.84 -3.38
N ASP A 228 22.42 35.06 -2.31
CA ASP A 228 23.50 34.90 -1.34
C ASP A 228 23.72 33.41 -1.08
N GLY A 229 24.82 32.87 -1.61
CA GLY A 229 25.06 31.43 -1.60
C GLY A 229 23.94 30.65 -2.30
N ASN A 230 23.19 29.84 -1.54
CA ASN A 230 22.04 29.08 -2.03
C ASN A 230 20.69 29.76 -1.77
N ASP A 231 20.66 30.82 -0.96
CA ASP A 231 19.46 31.60 -0.74
C ASP A 231 19.24 32.53 -1.93
N PHE A 232 18.00 32.57 -2.41
CA PHE A 232 17.61 33.36 -3.58
C PHE A 232 16.27 34.03 -3.33
N SER A 233 16.12 35.27 -3.79
CA SER A 233 14.83 35.93 -3.88
C SER A 233 14.76 36.72 -5.18
N GLY A 234 13.68 36.57 -5.94
CA GLY A 234 13.53 37.29 -7.20
C GLY A 234 12.09 37.34 -7.68
N LEU A 235 11.85 38.22 -8.65
CA LEU A 235 10.55 38.37 -9.32
C LEU A 235 10.64 37.80 -10.74
N LEU A 236 9.56 37.17 -11.18
CA LEU A 236 9.32 36.72 -12.53
C LEU A 236 8.19 37.58 -13.10
N ARG A 237 8.50 38.42 -14.09
CA ARG A 237 7.50 39.22 -14.81
C ARG A 237 7.02 38.46 -16.04
N LEU A 238 5.71 38.44 -16.24
CA LEU A 238 5.11 37.89 -17.46
C LEU A 238 5.39 38.82 -18.65
N GLU A 239 6.01 38.30 -19.70
CA GLU A 239 6.30 39.04 -20.94
C GLU A 239 5.24 38.78 -22.02
N ARG A 240 4.64 37.58 -22.03
CA ARG A 240 3.58 37.18 -22.95
C ARG A 240 2.58 36.27 -22.25
N ASP A 241 1.30 36.40 -22.60
CA ASP A 241 0.23 35.57 -22.04
C ASP A 241 0.33 34.13 -22.54
N SER A 242 -0.07 33.18 -21.69
CA SER A 242 -0.27 31.79 -22.01
C SER A 242 -1.63 31.57 -22.70
N PHE A 243 -1.93 30.32 -23.06
CA PHE A 243 -3.27 29.94 -23.50
C PHE A 243 -4.30 29.97 -22.35
N TYR A 244 -3.84 29.78 -21.12
CA TYR A 244 -4.70 29.77 -19.95
C TYR A 244 -5.05 31.20 -19.54
N LYS A 245 -6.32 31.44 -19.23
CA LYS A 245 -6.76 32.76 -18.77
C LYS A 245 -6.21 33.05 -17.38
N LYS A 246 -6.06 34.34 -17.06
CA LYS A 246 -5.59 34.85 -15.75
C LYS A 246 -4.16 34.39 -15.39
N ASP A 247 -3.22 34.50 -16.33
CA ASP A 247 -1.80 34.43 -15.99
C ASP A 247 -1.42 35.49 -14.97
N LEU A 248 -0.60 35.12 -14.00
CA LEU A 248 -0.09 36.06 -13.01
C LEU A 248 0.97 36.94 -13.66
N LYS A 249 0.70 38.25 -13.67
CA LYS A 249 1.60 39.25 -14.29
C LYS A 249 2.95 39.38 -13.59
N LEU A 250 2.98 39.09 -12.29
CA LEU A 250 4.17 39.09 -11.47
C LEU A 250 4.11 37.91 -10.51
N VAL A 251 5.19 37.13 -10.45
CA VAL A 251 5.34 35.97 -9.59
C VAL A 251 6.64 36.13 -8.80
N LYS A 252 6.67 35.70 -7.53
CA LYS A 252 7.87 35.75 -6.70
C LYS A 252 8.40 34.34 -6.51
N ILE A 253 9.72 34.18 -6.62
CA ILE A 253 10.43 32.95 -6.28
C ILE A 253 11.38 33.21 -5.11
N GLU A 254 11.37 32.31 -4.15
CA GLU A 254 12.26 32.30 -2.99
C GLU A 254 12.87 30.91 -2.85
N ALA A 255 14.19 30.84 -2.70
CA ALA A 255 14.88 29.64 -2.31
C ALA A 255 15.51 29.85 -0.94
N THR A 256 15.33 28.89 -0.04
CA THR A 256 15.80 28.98 1.34
C THR A 256 16.35 27.64 1.78
N GLY A 257 17.58 27.64 2.30
CA GLY A 257 18.14 26.48 2.97
C GLY A 257 17.45 26.18 4.30
N ILE A 258 16.93 24.96 4.45
CA ILE A 258 16.32 24.48 5.70
C ILE A 258 17.43 23.94 6.63
N ASP A 259 18.28 23.08 6.08
CA ASP A 259 19.46 22.57 6.74
C ASP A 259 20.50 22.22 5.68
N ASP A 260 21.63 21.63 6.08
CA ASP A 260 22.70 21.29 5.14
C ASP A 260 22.27 20.26 4.08
N THR A 261 21.12 19.59 4.23
CA THR A 261 20.65 18.52 3.33
C THR A 261 19.33 18.82 2.62
N THR A 262 18.63 19.87 3.02
CA THR A 262 17.28 20.19 2.55
C THR A 262 17.17 21.64 2.06
N LEU A 263 16.78 21.81 0.80
CA LEU A 263 16.49 23.11 0.18
C LEU A 263 15.00 23.23 -0.10
N ARG A 264 14.41 24.39 0.17
CA ARG A 264 13.04 24.73 -0.25
C ARG A 264 13.07 25.78 -1.35
N VAL A 265 12.26 25.62 -2.38
CA VAL A 265 11.99 26.61 -3.42
C VAL A 265 10.49 26.85 -3.47
N LYS A 266 10.08 28.08 -3.14
CA LYS A 266 8.69 28.53 -3.15
C LYS A 266 8.47 29.56 -4.26
N ILE A 267 7.47 29.34 -5.10
CA ILE A 267 7.06 30.24 -6.19
C ILE A 267 5.58 30.57 -5.99
N PHE A 268 5.24 31.85 -5.84
CA PHE A 268 3.92 32.30 -5.40
C PHE A 268 3.57 33.71 -5.92
N ASP A 269 2.31 34.11 -5.78
CA ASP A 269 1.84 35.47 -6.06
C ASP A 269 2.26 36.42 -4.91
N PRO A 270 3.12 37.43 -5.14
CA PRO A 270 3.51 38.36 -4.10
C PRO A 270 2.43 39.39 -3.74
N MET A 271 1.41 39.55 -4.59
CA MET A 271 0.36 40.57 -4.44
C MET A 271 -0.90 40.01 -3.78
N ASN A 272 -1.24 38.74 -4.05
CA ASN A 272 -2.42 38.10 -3.49
C ASN A 272 -2.07 36.77 -2.83
N LYS A 273 -2.58 36.54 -1.62
CA LYS A 273 -2.41 35.24 -0.97
C LYS A 273 -3.23 34.19 -1.72
N ARG A 274 -2.53 33.21 -2.29
CA ARG A 274 -3.13 32.00 -2.88
C ARG A 274 -3.25 30.89 -1.83
N TYR A 275 -4.01 29.86 -2.16
CA TYR A 275 -4.12 28.68 -1.31
C TYR A 275 -2.76 28.01 -1.09
N GLU A 276 -2.50 27.63 0.15
CA GLU A 276 -1.38 26.80 0.58
C GLU A 276 -1.96 25.71 1.49
N PRO A 277 -1.58 24.43 1.32
CA PRO A 277 -2.12 23.34 2.13
C PRO A 277 -1.89 23.57 3.63
N PRO A 278 -2.87 23.27 4.50
CA PRO A 278 -2.75 23.44 5.95
C PRO A 278 -1.88 22.37 6.64
N PHE A 279 -1.54 21.30 5.92
CA PHE A 279 -0.71 20.19 6.40
C PHE A 279 0.55 20.02 5.54
N PRO A 280 1.63 19.43 6.05
CA PRO A 280 1.83 18.93 7.43
C PRO A 280 1.79 20.06 8.48
N ALA A 281 1.07 19.85 9.58
CA ALA A 281 0.94 20.85 10.64
C ALA A 281 2.27 20.97 11.40
N ARG A 282 3.00 22.07 11.20
CA ARG A 282 4.27 22.34 11.89
C ARG A 282 4.04 23.22 13.11
N SER A 283 4.67 22.86 14.23
CA SER A 283 4.67 23.68 15.46
C SER A 283 5.39 25.02 15.30
N ASP A 284 6.33 25.13 14.35
CA ASP A 284 6.83 26.41 13.82
C ASP A 284 6.63 26.41 12.28
N PRO A 285 5.78 27.31 11.74
CA PRO A 285 5.53 27.41 10.29
C PRO A 285 6.74 27.97 9.54
N ARG A 286 7.72 28.55 10.25
CA ARG A 286 8.99 28.89 9.62
C ARG A 286 9.74 27.59 9.32
N PRO A 287 10.39 27.49 8.15
CA PRO A 287 11.35 26.43 7.92
C PRO A 287 12.33 26.36 9.11
N PHE A 288 12.82 25.18 9.46
CA PHE A 288 13.93 25.10 10.41
C PHE A 288 15.02 25.98 9.80
N MET A 289 15.28 27.16 10.34
CA MET A 289 16.37 28.00 9.86
C MET A 289 17.53 27.70 10.77
N LYS A 290 18.08 26.49 10.64
CA LYS A 290 19.44 26.27 11.13
C LYS A 290 20.33 27.01 10.15
N LYS A 291 21.25 27.85 10.66
CA LYS A 291 22.23 28.51 9.79
C LYS A 291 22.97 27.42 9.00
N THR A 292 22.71 27.34 7.70
CA THR A 292 23.37 26.36 6.83
C THR A 292 24.86 26.63 6.87
N SER A 293 25.62 25.62 7.25
CA SER A 293 27.05 25.74 7.45
C SER A 293 27.81 25.17 6.26
N ASN A 294 27.32 24.05 5.72
CA ASN A 294 27.95 23.29 4.65
C ASN A 294 26.86 22.62 3.79
N PRO A 295 26.13 23.38 2.96
CA PRO A 295 25.04 22.83 2.17
C PRO A 295 25.53 21.75 1.18
N LEU A 296 24.88 20.59 1.21
CA LEU A 296 25.07 19.45 0.31
C LEU A 296 24.32 19.60 -1.01
N TYR A 297 23.70 20.77 -1.22
CA TYR A 297 23.10 21.20 -2.48
C TYR A 297 23.72 22.50 -2.99
N GLU A 298 23.58 22.71 -4.30
CA GLU A 298 23.88 23.94 -5.01
C GLU A 298 22.68 24.38 -5.83
N LEU A 299 22.23 25.62 -5.60
CA LEU A 299 21.21 26.26 -6.41
C LEU A 299 21.84 27.09 -7.53
N LYS A 300 21.41 26.87 -8.77
CA LYS A 300 21.78 27.67 -9.94
C LYS A 300 20.54 28.26 -10.60
N MET A 301 20.65 29.52 -10.97
CA MET A 301 19.64 30.30 -11.70
C MET A 301 20.22 30.67 -13.05
N ASP A 302 19.36 30.84 -14.05
CA ASP A 302 19.73 31.46 -15.33
C ASP A 302 19.09 32.85 -15.38
N GLU A 303 19.87 33.87 -15.71
CA GLU A 303 19.39 35.27 -15.70
C GLU A 303 18.42 35.56 -16.86
N ASN A 304 18.47 34.76 -17.92
CA ASN A 304 17.70 34.97 -19.15
C ASN A 304 16.54 33.98 -19.29
N VAL A 305 16.67 32.77 -18.73
CA VAL A 305 15.67 31.69 -18.84
C VAL A 305 15.06 31.40 -17.47
N PRO A 306 13.74 31.58 -17.28
CA PRO A 306 13.08 31.23 -16.04
C PRO A 306 13.28 29.78 -15.63
N GLY A 307 13.19 29.55 -14.32
CA GLY A 307 13.44 28.26 -13.71
C GLY A 307 14.71 28.26 -12.88
N PHE A 308 15.08 27.08 -12.41
CA PHE A 308 16.20 26.88 -11.51
C PHE A 308 16.74 25.46 -11.65
N LYS A 309 17.95 25.26 -11.16
CA LYS A 309 18.65 23.98 -11.16
C LYS A 309 19.21 23.70 -9.79
N VAL A 310 18.87 22.54 -9.24
CA VAL A 310 19.39 22.02 -7.97
C VAL A 310 20.38 20.90 -8.28
N MET A 311 21.58 21.02 -7.69
CA MET A 311 22.66 20.06 -7.88
C MET A 311 23.14 19.53 -6.53
N ARG A 312 23.63 18.29 -6.49
CA ARG A 312 24.30 17.73 -5.30
C ARG A 312 25.74 18.26 -5.23
N SER A 313 26.14 18.82 -4.10
CA SER A 313 27.46 19.48 -3.96
C SER A 313 28.63 18.50 -4.14
N SER A 314 28.47 17.24 -3.68
CA SER A 314 29.55 16.24 -3.62
C SER A 314 30.06 15.78 -4.99
N ASP A 315 29.18 15.70 -5.99
CA ASP A 315 29.50 15.13 -7.32
C ASP A 315 28.94 15.97 -8.47
N LYS A 316 28.34 17.12 -8.17
CA LYS A 316 27.73 18.04 -9.14
C LYS A 316 26.64 17.38 -9.97
N ARG A 317 26.02 16.28 -9.50
CA ARG A 317 24.87 15.69 -10.18
C ARG A 317 23.71 16.66 -10.16
N THR A 318 23.08 16.88 -11.32
CA THR A 318 21.83 17.64 -11.40
C THR A 318 20.68 16.78 -10.91
N LEU A 319 20.01 17.23 -9.86
CA LEU A 319 18.89 16.56 -9.23
C LEU A 319 17.57 17.01 -9.87
N PHE A 320 17.45 18.32 -10.08
CA PHE A 320 16.31 18.96 -10.70
C PHE A 320 16.78 20.11 -11.59
N ASN A 321 16.23 20.25 -12.80
CA ASN A 321 16.55 21.32 -13.73
C ASN A 321 15.32 21.69 -14.57
N SER A 322 14.71 22.82 -14.23
CA SER A 322 13.60 23.41 -14.98
C SER A 322 14.03 24.47 -15.99
N ILE A 323 15.32 24.83 -16.03
CA ILE A 323 15.82 25.88 -16.93
C ILE A 323 15.71 25.42 -18.37
N GLY A 324 14.82 26.08 -19.14
CA GLY A 324 14.63 25.84 -20.57
C GLY A 324 13.83 24.57 -20.90
N PHE A 325 13.15 23.96 -19.94
CA PHE A 325 12.37 22.74 -20.13
C PHE A 325 10.89 22.90 -19.77
N GLY A 326 10.03 22.32 -20.62
CA GLY A 326 8.63 21.98 -20.29
C GLY A 326 7.73 23.10 -19.79
N GLY A 327 7.87 24.28 -20.39
CA GLY A 327 6.89 25.37 -20.39
C GLY A 327 6.40 25.79 -19.01
N PHE A 328 7.21 26.56 -18.28
CA PHE A 328 6.81 27.14 -17.00
C PHE A 328 5.60 28.08 -17.18
N ILE A 329 4.48 27.73 -16.54
CA ILE A 329 3.23 28.49 -16.57
C ILE A 329 2.73 28.67 -15.14
N PHE A 330 2.27 29.88 -14.84
CA PHE A 330 1.64 30.22 -13.56
C PHE A 330 0.38 31.04 -13.81
N SER A 331 -0.74 30.36 -13.96
CA SER A 331 -2.07 30.96 -14.04
C SER A 331 -2.90 30.63 -12.81
N ASP A 332 -4.07 31.26 -12.69
CA ASP A 332 -4.97 31.07 -11.55
C ASP A 332 -5.39 29.60 -11.32
N GLN A 333 -5.65 28.85 -12.40
CA GLN A 333 -6.11 27.44 -12.33
C GLN A 333 -5.28 26.49 -13.21
N PHE A 334 -4.05 26.86 -13.52
CA PHE A 334 -3.09 25.97 -14.19
C PHE A 334 -1.66 26.39 -13.85
N LEU A 335 -0.96 25.51 -13.16
CA LEU A 335 0.44 25.62 -12.79
C LEU A 335 1.21 24.48 -13.45
N GLN A 336 2.24 24.82 -14.23
CA GLN A 336 3.13 23.82 -14.83
C GLN A 336 4.60 24.12 -14.56
N ILE A 337 5.33 23.10 -14.11
CA ILE A 337 6.79 23.10 -14.06
C ILE A 337 7.30 21.71 -14.43
N SER A 338 8.40 21.66 -15.17
CA SER A 338 9.01 20.42 -15.61
C SER A 338 10.47 20.35 -15.20
N SER A 339 11.01 19.13 -15.11
CA SER A 339 12.43 18.90 -14.87
C SER A 339 12.90 17.62 -15.55
N VAL A 340 14.11 17.67 -16.12
CA VAL A 340 14.84 16.45 -16.47
C VAL A 340 15.34 15.75 -15.20
N LEU A 341 15.40 14.42 -15.21
CA LEU A 341 15.78 13.60 -14.06
C LEU A 341 17.12 12.87 -14.30
N PRO A 342 17.89 12.58 -13.25
CA PRO A 342 19.17 11.90 -13.40
C PRO A 342 19.07 10.38 -13.64
N SER A 343 17.91 9.77 -13.47
CA SER A 343 17.75 8.31 -13.55
C SER A 343 16.30 7.92 -13.83
N HIS A 344 16.10 6.73 -14.39
CA HIS A 344 14.77 6.13 -14.59
C HIS A 344 14.23 5.45 -13.33
N ASN A 345 15.05 5.27 -12.29
CA ASN A 345 14.60 4.62 -11.07
C ASN A 345 13.93 5.65 -10.16
N ILE A 346 12.65 5.91 -10.42
CA ILE A 346 11.80 6.82 -9.66
C ILE A 346 10.73 6.02 -8.91
N TYR A 347 10.45 6.43 -7.67
CA TYR A 347 9.55 5.79 -6.72
C TYR A 347 8.72 6.85 -5.98
N GLY A 348 7.50 6.51 -5.56
CA GLY A 348 6.59 7.43 -4.85
C GLY A 348 5.38 7.80 -5.70
N LEU A 349 4.92 9.06 -5.61
CA LEU A 349 3.81 9.62 -6.39
C LEU A 349 2.50 8.83 -6.29
N GLY A 350 2.15 8.38 -5.07
CA GLY A 350 0.93 7.60 -4.84
C GLY A 350 -0.27 8.46 -4.46
N GLU A 351 -1.47 7.90 -4.35
CA GLU A 351 -1.78 6.48 -4.39
C GLU A 351 -2.22 6.00 -5.77
N HIS A 352 -1.55 4.96 -6.28
CA HIS A 352 -1.90 4.29 -7.53
C HIS A 352 -1.57 2.80 -7.44
N ARG A 353 -2.35 1.98 -8.14
CA ARG A 353 -2.01 0.57 -8.37
C ARG A 353 -0.97 0.47 -9.49
N THR A 354 0.30 0.33 -9.10
CA THR A 354 1.44 0.24 -10.03
C THR A 354 2.59 -0.55 -9.40
N ASN A 355 3.57 -0.97 -10.21
CA ASN A 355 4.85 -1.48 -9.72
C ASN A 355 5.55 -0.41 -8.86
N LEU A 356 6.39 -0.83 -7.92
CA LEU A 356 7.07 0.08 -7.00
C LEU A 356 7.98 1.07 -7.74
N ARG A 357 8.75 0.58 -8.72
CA ARG A 357 9.49 1.44 -9.64
C ARG A 357 8.55 1.91 -10.74
N LEU A 358 8.30 3.21 -10.79
CA LEU A 358 7.36 3.81 -11.73
C LEU A 358 7.88 3.73 -13.18
N ASN A 359 6.94 3.74 -14.12
CA ASN A 359 7.24 3.68 -15.55
C ASN A 359 7.51 5.08 -16.07
N THR A 360 8.70 5.33 -16.63
CA THR A 360 9.03 6.63 -17.23
C THR A 360 8.66 6.72 -18.72
N ASN A 361 7.89 5.78 -19.27
CA ASN A 361 7.49 5.81 -20.67
C ASN A 361 6.12 6.44 -20.85
N TRP A 362 6.07 7.78 -20.78
CA TRP A 362 4.85 8.59 -20.93
C TRP A 362 3.74 8.18 -19.95
N GLN A 363 4.12 7.86 -18.71
CA GLN A 363 3.13 7.53 -17.67
C GLN A 363 2.54 8.83 -17.11
N LYS A 364 1.22 8.87 -17.02
CA LYS A 364 0.47 9.93 -16.34
C LYS A 364 -0.06 9.38 -15.02
N LEU A 365 0.25 10.09 -13.93
CA LEU A 365 -0.20 9.77 -12.58
C LEU A 365 -1.05 10.95 -12.09
N THR A 366 -2.32 10.69 -11.79
CA THR A 366 -3.26 11.72 -11.34
C THR A 366 -3.44 11.66 -9.84
N LEU A 367 -3.25 12.78 -9.15
CA LEU A 367 -3.44 12.91 -7.70
C LEU A 367 -4.74 13.65 -7.42
N PHE A 368 -5.76 12.89 -7.06
CA PHE A 368 -7.05 13.38 -6.59
C PHE A 368 -7.74 12.25 -5.84
N ASN A 369 -8.06 12.42 -4.56
CA ASN A 369 -8.56 11.34 -3.72
C ASN A 369 -9.90 10.81 -4.25
N SER A 370 -10.11 9.50 -4.28
CA SER A 370 -11.28 8.90 -4.91
C SER A 370 -11.63 7.55 -4.31
N ASP A 371 -12.90 7.41 -3.95
CA ASP A 371 -13.50 6.14 -3.58
C ASP A 371 -13.67 5.27 -4.83
N GLN A 372 -12.76 4.32 -4.98
CA GLN A 372 -12.91 3.20 -5.90
C GLN A 372 -11.94 2.08 -5.58
N PRO A 373 -12.30 0.81 -5.87
CA PRO A 373 -11.39 -0.32 -5.74
C PRO A 373 -10.04 -0.07 -6.46
N PRO A 374 -8.91 -0.52 -5.89
CA PRO A 374 -7.59 -0.25 -6.46
C PRO A 374 -7.48 -0.77 -7.90
N THR A 375 -7.35 0.14 -8.84
CA THR A 375 -7.35 -0.13 -10.29
C THR A 375 -6.16 0.57 -10.95
N GLU A 376 -5.51 -0.08 -11.91
CA GLU A 376 -4.40 0.53 -12.65
C GLU A 376 -4.83 1.78 -13.43
N ASN A 377 -3.93 2.77 -13.53
CA ASN A 377 -4.15 4.03 -14.26
C ASN A 377 -5.30 4.90 -13.73
N ALA A 378 -5.67 4.73 -12.46
CA ALA A 378 -6.72 5.49 -11.82
C ALA A 378 -6.20 6.16 -10.54
N ASN A 379 -6.70 7.35 -10.22
CA ASN A 379 -6.48 7.99 -8.93
C ASN A 379 -7.28 7.24 -7.83
N LEU A 380 -6.63 6.96 -6.69
CA LEU A 380 -7.19 6.17 -5.58
C LEU A 380 -7.44 7.04 -4.34
N TYR A 381 -7.41 6.47 -3.14
CA TYR A 381 -7.89 7.10 -1.90
C TYR A 381 -6.99 8.21 -1.38
N GLY A 382 -5.68 8.12 -1.61
CA GLY A 382 -4.66 9.06 -1.12
C GLY A 382 -3.90 9.79 -2.22
N SER A 383 -3.25 10.89 -1.84
CA SER A 383 -2.41 11.67 -2.74
C SER A 383 -1.12 12.15 -2.04
N HIS A 384 0.02 11.81 -2.61
CA HIS A 384 1.36 11.98 -2.06
C HIS A 384 2.32 12.47 -3.17
N PRO A 385 2.39 13.79 -3.44
CA PRO A 385 3.28 14.40 -4.44
C PRO A 385 4.77 14.39 -4.02
N PHE A 386 5.23 13.33 -3.37
CA PHE A 386 6.61 13.02 -3.06
C PHE A 386 7.17 11.95 -4.00
N TYR A 387 8.38 12.17 -4.50
CA TYR A 387 9.14 11.13 -5.21
C TYR A 387 10.58 11.06 -4.76
N MET A 388 11.17 9.88 -4.94
CA MET A 388 12.59 9.61 -4.77
C MET A 388 13.18 9.06 -6.06
N VAL A 389 14.37 9.54 -6.43
CA VAL A 389 15.14 9.00 -7.56
C VAL A 389 16.42 8.37 -7.07
N VAL A 390 16.67 7.12 -7.48
CA VAL A 390 17.88 6.37 -7.18
C VAL A 390 18.78 6.29 -8.41
N GLU A 391 20.01 6.75 -8.26
CA GLU A 391 21.04 6.75 -9.30
C GLU A 391 21.73 5.38 -9.35
N LYS A 392 22.37 5.05 -10.49
CA LYS A 392 23.12 3.78 -10.64
C LYS A 392 24.26 3.60 -9.63
N THR A 393 24.73 4.70 -9.04
CA THR A 393 25.77 4.71 -7.99
C THR A 393 25.22 4.36 -6.61
N GLY A 394 23.90 4.15 -6.47
CA GLY A 394 23.23 3.96 -5.20
C GLY A 394 22.92 5.26 -4.45
N LYS A 395 23.42 6.41 -4.94
CA LYS A 395 23.00 7.71 -4.40
C LYS A 395 21.55 8.01 -4.77
N ALA A 396 20.85 8.71 -3.91
CA ALA A 396 19.46 9.08 -4.09
C ALA A 396 19.21 10.55 -3.76
N HIS A 397 18.10 11.08 -4.24
CA HIS A 397 17.54 12.34 -3.79
C HIS A 397 16.01 12.22 -3.78
N GLY A 398 15.35 13.07 -3.02
CA GLY A 398 13.89 13.17 -2.99
C GLY A 398 13.41 14.57 -3.32
N VAL A 399 12.18 14.67 -3.80
CA VAL A 399 11.48 15.93 -4.04
C VAL A 399 10.04 15.81 -3.57
N LEU A 400 9.59 16.76 -2.77
CA LEU A 400 8.19 16.93 -2.39
C LEU A 400 7.65 18.19 -3.06
N PHE A 401 6.56 18.06 -3.82
CA PHE A 401 5.78 19.18 -4.34
C PHE A 401 4.55 19.39 -3.45
N LEU A 402 4.66 20.27 -2.46
CA LEU A 402 3.63 20.49 -1.45
C LEU A 402 2.47 21.34 -2.00
N ASN A 403 1.52 20.68 -2.68
CA ASN A 403 0.33 21.28 -3.27
C ASN A 403 -0.79 20.23 -3.27
N SER A 404 -1.98 20.53 -2.75
CA SER A 404 -3.07 19.55 -2.61
C SER A 404 -4.22 19.71 -3.58
N ASN A 405 -4.12 20.61 -4.56
CA ASN A 405 -5.08 20.64 -5.65
C ASN A 405 -4.96 19.39 -6.53
N ALA A 406 -6.02 19.07 -7.27
CA ALA A 406 -5.96 18.00 -8.26
C ALA A 406 -4.82 18.26 -9.26
N MET A 407 -4.04 17.24 -9.57
CA MET A 407 -2.91 17.40 -10.48
C MET A 407 -2.62 16.15 -11.29
N ASP A 408 -2.05 16.36 -12.48
CA ASP A 408 -1.36 15.31 -13.23
C ASP A 408 0.15 15.45 -13.05
N ILE A 409 0.81 14.30 -12.95
CA ILE A 409 2.27 14.18 -12.97
C ILE A 409 2.64 13.26 -14.12
N ILE A 410 3.47 13.76 -15.03
CA ILE A 410 3.85 13.05 -16.25
C ILE A 410 5.30 12.63 -16.15
N LEU A 411 5.56 11.33 -16.32
CA LEU A 411 6.91 10.75 -16.41
C LEU A 411 7.20 10.36 -17.85
N GLN A 412 8.25 10.95 -18.44
CA GLN A 412 8.61 10.75 -19.85
C GLN A 412 10.02 10.16 -20.03
N PRO A 413 10.37 9.61 -21.21
CA PRO A 413 11.55 8.73 -21.37
C PRO A 413 12.92 9.40 -21.32
N THR A 414 13.03 10.72 -21.21
CA THR A 414 14.34 11.40 -21.23
C THR A 414 15.35 10.94 -20.17
N PRO A 415 15.02 10.55 -18.93
CA PRO A 415 13.78 10.68 -18.16
C PRO A 415 13.48 12.12 -17.72
N ALA A 416 12.20 12.48 -17.59
CA ALA A 416 11.79 13.77 -17.04
C ALA A 416 10.44 13.68 -16.34
N ILE A 417 10.13 14.69 -15.53
CA ILE A 417 8.89 14.85 -14.78
C ILE A 417 8.25 16.20 -15.10
N THR A 418 6.93 16.23 -15.26
CA THR A 418 6.13 17.45 -15.39
C THR A 418 4.99 17.44 -14.39
N PHE A 419 4.87 18.49 -13.59
CA PHE A 419 3.74 18.72 -12.69
C PHE A 419 2.72 19.64 -13.36
N ARG A 420 1.44 19.29 -13.31
CA ARG A 420 0.31 20.10 -13.78
C ARG A 420 -0.77 20.16 -12.71
N SER A 421 -0.74 21.20 -11.89
CA SER A 421 -1.74 21.43 -10.83
C SER A 421 -2.76 22.46 -11.25
N ILE A 422 -4.01 22.27 -10.83
CA ILE A 422 -5.12 23.19 -11.13
C ILE A 422 -5.28 24.32 -10.10
N GLY A 423 -4.37 24.47 -9.14
CA GLY A 423 -4.49 25.52 -8.12
C GLY A 423 -3.28 25.61 -7.19
N GLY A 424 -3.40 26.48 -6.18
CA GLY A 424 -2.34 26.67 -5.18
C GLY A 424 -1.11 27.38 -5.72
N ILE A 425 0.08 26.95 -5.26
CA ILE A 425 1.40 27.52 -5.58
C ILE A 425 2.43 26.43 -5.88
N PHE A 426 3.65 26.81 -6.27
CA PHE A 426 4.78 25.89 -6.21
C PHE A 426 5.49 25.99 -4.87
N ASP A 427 5.41 24.96 -4.06
CA ASP A 427 6.21 24.84 -2.83
C ASP A 427 6.97 23.51 -2.87
N ILE A 428 8.26 23.58 -3.18
CA ILE A 428 9.05 22.40 -3.56
C ILE A 428 10.20 22.22 -2.59
N TYR A 429 10.29 21.04 -1.99
CA TYR A 429 11.40 20.65 -1.12
C TYR A 429 12.31 19.67 -1.84
N PHE A 430 13.62 19.84 -1.68
CA PHE A 430 14.67 18.99 -2.25
C PHE A 430 15.47 18.35 -1.14
N PHE A 431 15.52 17.03 -1.13
CA PHE A 431 16.22 16.21 -0.13
C PHE A 431 17.44 15.56 -0.78
N THR A 432 18.64 15.93 -0.34
CA THR A 432 19.89 15.54 -1.02
C THR A 432 20.39 14.13 -0.71
N GLY A 433 19.77 13.34 0.16
CA GLY A 433 20.27 12.01 0.54
C GLY A 433 21.60 12.07 1.34
N PRO A 434 22.60 11.20 1.08
CA PRO A 434 22.85 10.56 -0.21
C PRO A 434 22.28 9.16 -0.37
N THR A 435 21.92 8.42 0.67
CA THR A 435 21.28 7.10 0.50
C THR A 435 19.76 7.23 0.39
N PRO A 436 19.03 6.22 -0.14
CA PRO A 436 17.57 6.20 -0.09
C PRO A 436 17.02 6.34 1.34
N ALA A 437 17.68 5.72 2.33
CA ALA A 437 17.31 5.86 3.73
C ALA A 437 17.45 7.31 4.22
N ASP A 438 18.54 8.01 3.87
CA ASP A 438 18.74 9.41 4.25
C ASP A 438 17.69 10.34 3.65
N VAL A 439 17.27 10.09 2.40
CA VAL A 439 16.19 10.85 1.75
C VAL A 439 14.90 10.75 2.56
N LEU A 440 14.52 9.55 3.01
CA LEU A 440 13.30 9.36 3.80
C LEU A 440 13.40 10.00 5.19
N LYS A 441 14.58 9.96 5.83
CA LYS A 441 14.83 10.68 7.08
C LYS A 441 14.63 12.18 6.90
N GLN A 442 15.22 12.76 5.85
CA GLN A 442 15.09 14.19 5.52
C GLN A 442 13.63 14.58 5.23
N TYR A 443 12.92 13.76 4.46
CA TYR A 443 11.50 13.95 4.18
C TYR A 443 10.65 13.90 5.47
N SER A 444 10.91 12.96 6.37
CA SER A 444 10.20 12.84 7.66
C SER A 444 10.35 14.06 8.57
N GLU A 445 11.45 14.82 8.46
CA GLU A 445 11.63 16.08 9.20
C GLU A 445 10.70 17.20 8.68
N ILE A 446 10.21 17.08 7.45
CA ILE A 446 9.27 18.03 6.85
C ILE A 446 7.82 17.60 7.09
N VAL A 447 7.49 16.34 6.83
CA VAL A 447 6.09 15.84 6.92
C VAL A 447 5.68 15.37 8.31
N GLY A 448 6.63 15.19 9.21
CA GLY A 448 6.42 14.62 10.53
C GLY A 448 6.80 13.14 10.55
N LYS A 449 7.42 12.72 11.66
CA LYS A 449 7.79 11.33 11.86
C LYS A 449 6.55 10.48 12.19
N PRO A 450 6.50 9.22 11.77
CA PRO A 450 5.39 8.33 12.06
C PRO A 450 5.01 8.29 13.55
N PHE A 451 3.73 8.11 13.87
CA PHE A 451 3.32 7.85 15.25
C PHE A 451 3.90 6.52 15.74
N LEU A 452 4.17 6.43 17.05
CA LEU A 452 4.49 5.15 17.68
C LEU A 452 3.14 4.45 18.00
N PRO A 453 2.81 3.32 17.35
CA PRO A 453 1.57 2.63 17.62
C PRO A 453 1.53 2.03 19.03
N PRO A 454 0.35 1.75 19.59
CA PRO A 454 0.26 0.89 20.75
C PRO A 454 0.64 -0.55 20.35
N TYR A 455 1.30 -1.28 21.25
CA TYR A 455 1.89 -2.60 20.95
C TYR A 455 0.84 -3.62 20.47
N TRP A 456 -0.37 -3.59 21.06
CA TRP A 456 -1.46 -4.50 20.71
C TRP A 456 -1.93 -4.36 19.26
N SER A 457 -1.77 -3.17 18.66
CA SER A 457 -2.14 -2.91 17.27
C SER A 457 -1.20 -3.58 16.25
N LEU A 458 -0.08 -4.13 16.72
CA LEU A 458 0.78 -4.97 15.91
C LEU A 458 0.33 -6.44 15.92
N GLY A 459 -0.68 -6.80 16.71
CA GLY A 459 -1.31 -8.12 16.65
C GLY A 459 -2.02 -8.38 15.32
N PHE A 460 -2.77 -9.49 15.25
CA PHE A 460 -3.65 -9.77 14.12
C PHE A 460 -5.07 -9.28 14.40
N HIS A 461 -5.74 -8.78 13.36
CA HIS A 461 -7.04 -8.13 13.42
C HIS A 461 -8.06 -8.89 12.56
N LEU A 462 -9.30 -9.02 13.05
CA LEU A 462 -10.40 -9.63 12.31
C LEU A 462 -11.57 -8.67 12.13
N CYS A 463 -12.05 -8.55 10.90
CA CYS A 463 -13.19 -7.74 10.50
C CYS A 463 -13.98 -8.44 9.39
N LYS A 464 -15.23 -8.02 9.18
CA LYS A 464 -16.06 -8.33 8.02
C LYS A 464 -17.19 -7.31 7.99
N TYR A 465 -17.44 -6.71 6.84
CA TYR A 465 -18.72 -6.07 6.58
C TYR A 465 -19.77 -7.18 6.45
N GLY A 466 -20.92 -7.05 7.11
CA GLY A 466 -21.99 -8.05 7.01
C GLY A 466 -21.89 -9.19 8.04
N TYR A 467 -21.25 -8.98 9.19
CA TYR A 467 -21.54 -9.85 10.35
C TYR A 467 -23.04 -9.78 10.69
N GLY A 468 -23.65 -8.60 10.52
CA GLY A 468 -25.09 -8.36 10.59
C GLY A 468 -25.75 -8.43 11.98
N THR A 469 -25.18 -9.17 12.94
CA THR A 469 -25.67 -9.30 14.33
C THR A 469 -24.51 -9.55 15.28
N LEU A 470 -24.65 -9.15 16.54
CA LEU A 470 -23.63 -9.40 17.56
C LEU A 470 -23.36 -10.90 17.78
N GLU A 471 -24.37 -11.76 17.69
CA GLU A 471 -24.21 -13.21 17.86
C GLU A 471 -23.26 -13.81 16.82
N LYS A 472 -23.33 -13.33 15.58
CA LYS A 472 -22.41 -13.77 14.51
C LYS A 472 -20.99 -13.25 14.74
N THR A 473 -20.83 -11.99 15.18
CA THR A 473 -19.53 -11.46 15.61
C THR A 473 -18.93 -12.33 16.74
N LYS A 474 -19.71 -12.62 17.79
CA LYS A 474 -19.30 -13.49 18.90
C LYS A 474 -18.91 -14.89 18.42
N ALA A 475 -19.64 -15.46 17.46
CA ALA A 475 -19.33 -16.79 16.91
C ALA A 475 -17.98 -16.82 16.17
N VAL A 476 -17.67 -15.78 15.38
CA VAL A 476 -16.37 -15.65 14.67
C VAL A 476 -15.23 -15.45 15.67
N TRP A 477 -15.44 -14.57 16.64
CA TRP A 477 -14.49 -14.32 17.73
C TRP A 477 -14.19 -15.61 18.50
N GLN A 478 -15.22 -16.33 18.93
CA GLN A 478 -15.07 -17.54 19.73
C GLN A 478 -14.39 -18.68 18.94
N ARG A 479 -14.83 -18.96 17.69
CA ARG A 479 -14.24 -20.05 16.90
C ARG A 479 -12.75 -19.82 16.60
N THR A 480 -12.36 -18.56 16.40
CA THR A 480 -10.96 -18.19 16.18
C THR A 480 -10.12 -18.42 17.45
N ARG A 481 -10.65 -18.06 18.62
CA ARG A 481 -10.02 -18.32 19.92
C ARG A 481 -9.89 -19.81 20.20
N ASP A 482 -10.95 -20.58 19.95
CA ASP A 482 -10.97 -22.04 20.14
C ASP A 482 -9.95 -22.74 19.24
N ALA A 483 -9.70 -22.21 18.04
CA ALA A 483 -8.67 -22.68 17.13
C ALA A 483 -7.23 -22.33 17.57
N LEU A 484 -7.05 -21.54 18.62
CA LEU A 484 -5.76 -21.03 19.13
C LEU A 484 -4.96 -20.28 18.07
N ILE A 485 -5.65 -19.49 17.26
CA ILE A 485 -5.05 -18.55 16.32
C ILE A 485 -4.69 -17.27 17.08
N PRO A 486 -3.44 -16.76 17.01
CA PRO A 486 -3.11 -15.48 17.61
C PRO A 486 -3.89 -14.33 16.95
N PHE A 487 -4.65 -13.56 17.73
CA PHE A 487 -5.31 -12.34 17.28
C PHE A 487 -5.63 -11.43 18.48
N ASP A 488 -5.55 -10.12 18.29
CA ASP A 488 -5.66 -9.14 19.37
C ASP A 488 -6.90 -8.28 19.28
N THR A 489 -7.46 -8.10 18.08
CA THR A 489 -8.47 -7.05 17.86
C THR A 489 -9.64 -7.55 17.04
N GLN A 490 -10.84 -7.43 17.60
CA GLN A 490 -12.11 -7.63 16.90
C GLN A 490 -12.64 -6.29 16.39
N TRP A 491 -13.16 -6.29 15.18
CA TRP A 491 -13.72 -5.10 14.53
C TRP A 491 -15.17 -5.33 14.17
N ASN A 492 -15.93 -4.24 14.09
CA ASN A 492 -17.23 -4.23 13.43
C ASN A 492 -17.30 -3.07 12.44
N ASP A 493 -17.78 -3.42 11.25
CA ASP A 493 -18.21 -2.51 10.19
C ASP A 493 -19.57 -1.87 10.52
N LEU A 494 -20.21 -1.20 9.56
CA LEU A 494 -21.50 -0.51 9.65
C LEU A 494 -22.60 -1.27 10.42
N ASP A 495 -22.59 -2.60 10.42
CA ASP A 495 -23.60 -3.46 11.04
C ASP A 495 -23.94 -3.08 12.50
N TYR A 496 -22.96 -2.57 13.26
CA TYR A 496 -23.18 -2.25 14.66
C TYR A 496 -24.04 -1.01 14.85
N MET A 497 -24.08 -0.10 13.88
CA MET A 497 -24.73 1.22 13.96
C MET A 497 -26.26 1.11 13.87
N ASP A 498 -26.98 2.05 14.47
CA ASP A 498 -28.42 2.20 14.23
C ASP A 498 -28.64 3.00 12.93
N ASN A 499 -29.31 2.39 11.94
CA ASN A 499 -29.56 2.97 10.62
C ASN A 499 -28.31 3.47 9.87
N ASN A 500 -27.14 2.86 10.12
CA ASN A 500 -25.83 3.28 9.59
C ASN A 500 -25.48 4.73 9.96
N ASN A 501 -25.93 5.20 11.12
CA ASN A 501 -25.62 6.54 11.62
C ASN A 501 -24.45 6.48 12.61
N ASP A 502 -23.40 7.26 12.37
CA ASP A 502 -22.25 7.38 13.27
C ASP A 502 -22.67 7.75 14.70
N PHE A 503 -21.83 7.32 15.65
CA PHE A 503 -22.00 7.56 17.10
C PHE A 503 -23.26 6.93 17.70
N THR A 504 -23.77 5.87 17.08
CA THR A 504 -24.90 5.07 17.57
C THR A 504 -24.55 3.58 17.59
N TYR A 505 -25.39 2.76 18.21
CA TYR A 505 -25.40 1.32 17.95
C TYR A 505 -26.84 0.77 17.98
N ASP A 506 -27.10 -0.27 17.17
CA ASP A 506 -28.41 -0.91 17.06
C ASP A 506 -28.78 -1.59 18.39
N LYS A 507 -29.76 -1.02 19.10
CA LYS A 507 -30.22 -1.50 20.42
C LYS A 507 -31.03 -2.82 20.34
N THR A 508 -31.18 -3.42 19.16
CA THR A 508 -31.82 -4.72 18.94
C THR A 508 -30.80 -5.78 18.55
N LYS A 509 -30.07 -5.58 17.44
CA LYS A 509 -29.09 -6.55 16.89
C LYS A 509 -27.75 -6.53 17.64
N PHE A 510 -27.44 -5.42 18.30
CA PHE A 510 -26.20 -5.19 19.04
C PHE A 510 -26.46 -4.72 20.48
N LYS A 511 -27.63 -5.06 21.04
CA LYS A 511 -28.05 -4.65 22.40
C LYS A 511 -27.03 -4.98 23.50
N ASP A 512 -26.33 -6.11 23.38
CA ASP A 512 -25.36 -6.62 24.36
C ASP A 512 -23.91 -6.25 23.99
N LEU A 513 -23.71 -5.32 23.04
CA LEU A 513 -22.38 -4.89 22.58
C LEU A 513 -21.49 -4.38 23.73
N PRO A 514 -21.97 -3.57 24.70
CA PRO A 514 -21.14 -3.13 25.81
C PRO A 514 -20.59 -4.30 26.65
N ASN A 515 -21.43 -5.31 26.93
CA ASN A 515 -21.01 -6.51 27.65
C ASN A 515 -20.02 -7.35 26.84
N PHE A 516 -20.21 -7.46 25.53
CA PHE A 516 -19.26 -8.15 24.66
C PHE A 516 -17.89 -7.49 24.63
N ILE A 517 -17.83 -6.16 24.60
CA ILE A 517 -16.57 -5.43 24.63
C ILE A 517 -15.86 -5.65 25.97
N GLN A 518 -16.60 -5.71 27.07
CA GLN A 518 -16.03 -6.12 28.35
C GLN A 518 -15.47 -7.56 28.30
N GLU A 519 -16.16 -8.52 27.67
CA GLU A 519 -15.65 -9.89 27.45
C GLU A 519 -14.35 -9.90 26.61
N ILE A 520 -14.24 -9.02 25.61
CA ILE A 520 -13.03 -8.81 24.81
C ILE A 520 -11.89 -8.29 25.70
N HIS A 521 -12.14 -7.26 26.51
CA HIS A 521 -11.14 -6.67 27.40
C HIS A 521 -10.68 -7.64 28.50
N ASP A 522 -11.60 -8.42 29.09
CA ASP A 522 -11.30 -9.45 30.08
C ASP A 522 -10.40 -10.55 29.49
N ALA A 523 -10.50 -10.79 28.17
CA ALA A 523 -9.61 -11.68 27.44
C ALA A 523 -8.25 -11.02 27.05
N GLY A 524 -8.02 -9.77 27.43
CA GLY A 524 -6.83 -8.99 27.09
C GLY A 524 -6.77 -8.59 25.61
N MET A 525 -7.92 -8.44 24.97
CA MET A 525 -8.09 -8.11 23.55
C MET A 525 -8.70 -6.70 23.40
N HIS A 526 -8.86 -6.25 22.16
CA HIS A 526 -9.24 -4.87 21.84
C HIS A 526 -10.40 -4.83 20.83
N TYR A 527 -11.17 -3.73 20.84
CA TYR A 527 -12.31 -3.53 19.95
C TYR A 527 -12.19 -2.24 19.13
N ILE A 528 -12.45 -2.32 17.82
CA ILE A 528 -12.40 -1.16 16.90
C ILE A 528 -13.70 -1.05 16.09
N PRO A 529 -14.47 0.04 16.26
CA PRO A 529 -15.59 0.37 15.39
C PRO A 529 -15.13 1.14 14.15
N LEU A 530 -15.86 0.94 13.05
CA LEU A 530 -15.94 1.88 11.92
C LEU A 530 -16.59 3.20 12.34
N ILE A 531 -16.08 4.33 11.86
CA ILE A 531 -16.68 5.67 11.92
C ILE A 531 -16.54 6.28 10.53
N ASP A 532 -17.66 6.61 9.89
CA ASP A 532 -17.63 7.26 8.59
C ASP A 532 -17.23 8.75 8.71
N ALA A 533 -16.83 9.35 7.60
CA ALA A 533 -16.72 10.80 7.52
C ALA A 533 -18.10 11.51 7.50
N GLY A 534 -19.12 10.86 6.93
CA GLY A 534 -20.40 11.47 6.63
C GLY A 534 -21.42 11.28 7.74
N VAL A 535 -22.02 12.37 8.22
CA VAL A 535 -23.06 12.37 9.26
C VAL A 535 -24.45 12.35 8.60
N SER A 536 -25.38 11.54 9.12
CA SER A 536 -26.78 11.56 8.63
C SER A 536 -27.41 12.94 8.80
N ALA A 537 -27.99 13.46 7.74
CA ALA A 537 -28.57 14.78 7.63
C ALA A 537 -30.09 14.73 7.47
N ASN A 538 -30.75 15.82 7.86
CA ASN A 538 -32.22 15.96 7.85
C ASN A 538 -32.96 14.90 8.67
N GLU A 539 -32.29 14.32 9.67
CA GLU A 539 -32.94 13.57 10.72
C GLU A 539 -33.97 14.44 11.45
N LYS A 540 -34.96 13.81 12.09
CA LYS A 540 -35.97 14.57 12.83
C LYS A 540 -35.28 15.29 14.00
N ASN A 541 -35.52 16.60 14.13
CA ASN A 541 -34.91 17.39 15.21
C ASN A 541 -35.11 16.73 16.59
N GLY A 542 -34.01 16.54 17.32
CA GLY A 542 -33.95 15.88 18.62
C GLY A 542 -33.87 14.35 18.57
N THR A 543 -33.77 13.72 17.39
CA THR A 543 -33.62 12.25 17.27
C THR A 543 -32.21 11.81 16.94
N TYR A 544 -31.34 12.70 16.46
CA TYR A 544 -29.95 12.38 16.13
C TYR A 544 -29.01 13.52 16.52
N ILE A 545 -28.47 13.41 17.74
CA ILE A 545 -27.64 14.43 18.40
C ILE A 545 -26.43 14.87 17.54
N PRO A 546 -25.69 13.97 16.86
CA PRO A 546 -24.57 14.37 16.01
C PRO A 546 -24.97 15.41 14.95
N TYR A 547 -26.09 15.21 14.26
CA TYR A 547 -26.56 16.20 13.29
C TYR A 547 -27.02 17.50 13.96
N ASP A 548 -27.83 17.40 15.01
CA ASP A 548 -28.40 18.57 15.70
C ASP A 548 -27.29 19.49 16.26
N GLU A 549 -26.29 18.93 16.93
CA GLU A 549 -25.15 19.70 17.45
C GLU A 549 -24.22 20.19 16.32
N GLY A 550 -24.03 19.42 15.26
CA GLY A 550 -23.26 19.85 14.09
C GLY A 550 -23.87 21.07 13.40
N VAL A 551 -25.19 21.09 13.21
CA VAL A 551 -25.92 22.25 12.66
C VAL A 551 -25.79 23.45 13.59
N LYS A 552 -26.02 23.24 14.89
CA LYS A 552 -25.95 24.29 15.91
C LYS A 552 -24.56 24.96 15.98
N ARG A 553 -23.49 24.20 15.73
CA ARG A 553 -22.10 24.71 15.74
C ARG A 553 -21.64 25.23 14.37
N GLY A 554 -22.39 24.99 13.30
CA GLY A 554 -22.03 25.42 11.95
C GLY A 554 -20.75 24.75 11.44
N ILE A 555 -20.55 23.47 11.74
CA ILE A 555 -19.31 22.73 11.44
C ILE A 555 -19.34 21.92 10.15
N PHE A 556 -20.44 21.92 9.41
CA PHE A 556 -20.53 21.15 8.17
C PHE A 556 -19.91 21.90 6.98
N ILE A 557 -19.51 21.15 5.95
CA ILE A 557 -19.26 21.70 4.62
C ILE A 557 -20.56 22.33 4.13
N PHE A 558 -20.48 23.58 3.67
CA PHE A 558 -21.63 24.30 3.12
C PHE A 558 -21.66 24.20 1.59
N ASP A 559 -22.86 24.08 1.04
CA ASP A 559 -23.07 24.23 -0.39
C ASP A 559 -22.71 25.65 -0.85
N GLY A 560 -22.00 25.74 -1.98
CA GLY A 560 -21.47 27.01 -2.50
C GLY A 560 -22.56 28.00 -2.91
N GLU A 561 -23.74 27.49 -3.30
CA GLU A 561 -24.84 28.28 -3.86
C GLU A 561 -25.90 28.65 -2.81
N SER A 562 -26.44 27.66 -2.09
CA SER A 562 -27.48 27.86 -1.08
C SER A 562 -26.94 28.34 0.26
N ASN A 563 -25.65 28.11 0.54
CA ASN A 563 -25.01 28.40 1.81
C ASN A 563 -25.69 27.68 3.01
N GLU A 564 -26.25 26.50 2.73
CA GLU A 564 -26.76 25.51 3.70
C GLU A 564 -25.79 24.32 3.79
N PRO A 565 -25.85 23.47 4.83
CA PRO A 565 -25.05 22.25 4.87
C PRO A 565 -25.21 21.42 3.60
N PHE A 566 -24.10 20.97 3.01
CA PHE A 566 -24.08 20.22 1.77
C PHE A 566 -24.81 18.89 1.94
N LYS A 567 -25.72 18.57 1.01
CA LYS A 567 -26.52 17.34 1.05
C LYS A 567 -26.11 16.40 -0.07
N GLY A 568 -25.67 15.20 0.31
CA GLY A 568 -25.36 14.09 -0.58
C GLY A 568 -25.87 12.76 -0.01
N LYS A 569 -25.20 11.66 -0.33
CA LYS A 569 -25.63 10.32 0.10
C LYS A 569 -24.44 9.38 0.32
N VAL A 570 -24.48 8.63 1.42
CA VAL A 570 -23.62 7.49 1.73
C VAL A 570 -24.50 6.41 2.41
N TRP A 571 -23.99 5.68 3.40
CA TRP A 571 -24.62 4.51 4.00
C TRP A 571 -25.88 4.78 4.84
N ASN A 572 -25.98 5.96 5.46
CA ASN A 572 -27.15 6.35 6.25
C ASN A 572 -28.45 6.30 5.43
N THR A 573 -29.58 6.11 6.11
CA THR A 573 -30.87 5.87 5.44
C THR A 573 -31.48 7.14 4.81
N VAL A 574 -31.28 8.31 5.41
CA VAL A 574 -31.91 9.57 4.99
C VAL A 574 -31.07 10.29 3.93
N SER A 575 -30.08 11.09 4.36
CA SER A 575 -29.16 11.84 3.51
C SER A 575 -27.86 12.08 4.27
N THR A 576 -26.78 12.51 3.61
CA THR A 576 -25.49 12.76 4.27
C THR A 576 -25.09 14.22 4.20
N THR A 577 -24.47 14.72 5.26
CA THR A 577 -23.66 15.94 5.30
C THR A 577 -22.26 15.61 5.81
N TRP A 578 -21.28 16.44 5.49
CA TRP A 578 -19.88 16.19 5.87
C TRP A 578 -19.41 17.25 6.87
N PRO A 579 -18.85 16.87 8.03
CA PRO A 579 -18.11 17.79 8.87
C PRO A 579 -16.93 18.39 8.10
N ASP A 580 -16.72 19.68 8.29
CA ASP A 580 -15.52 20.38 7.85
C ASP A 580 -14.45 20.26 8.94
N PHE A 581 -13.52 19.32 8.74
CA PHE A 581 -12.44 19.08 9.69
C PHE A 581 -11.37 20.18 9.72
N THR A 582 -11.46 21.17 8.83
CA THR A 582 -10.61 22.37 8.87
C THR A 582 -11.16 23.45 9.80
N ASN A 583 -12.44 23.33 10.21
CA ASN A 583 -13.05 24.20 11.20
C ASN A 583 -12.57 23.81 12.61
N PRO A 584 -11.98 24.75 13.39
CA PRO A 584 -11.52 24.46 14.75
C PRO A 584 -12.61 23.91 15.69
N GLU A 585 -13.88 24.30 15.53
CA GLU A 585 -15.00 23.80 16.35
C GLU A 585 -15.32 22.32 16.07
N THR A 586 -14.92 21.78 14.92
CA THR A 586 -15.10 20.35 14.61
C THR A 586 -14.33 19.46 15.58
N THR A 587 -13.19 19.93 16.10
CA THR A 587 -12.42 19.19 17.11
C THR A 587 -13.21 19.01 18.41
N SER A 588 -13.82 20.09 18.92
CA SER A 588 -14.62 20.04 20.15
C SER A 588 -15.87 19.18 19.98
N TYR A 589 -16.52 19.27 18.81
CA TYR A 589 -17.67 18.45 18.44
C TYR A 589 -17.31 16.96 18.38
N TYR A 590 -16.24 16.57 17.67
CA TYR A 590 -15.83 15.17 17.56
C TYR A 590 -15.40 14.59 18.91
N THR A 591 -14.65 15.33 19.73
CA THR A 591 -14.33 14.91 21.10
C THR A 591 -15.61 14.59 21.88
N GLU A 592 -16.64 15.43 21.77
CA GLU A 592 -17.91 15.20 22.48
C GLU A 592 -18.66 13.98 21.95
N MET A 593 -18.84 13.86 20.63
CA MET A 593 -19.56 12.74 20.02
C MET A 593 -18.88 11.40 20.30
N MET A 594 -17.56 11.34 20.11
CA MET A 594 -16.76 10.17 20.42
C MET A 594 -16.75 9.87 21.93
N SER A 595 -16.66 10.88 22.80
CA SER A 595 -16.75 10.66 24.26
C SER A 595 -18.11 10.11 24.67
N ASN A 596 -19.19 10.55 24.05
CA ASN A 596 -20.53 10.03 24.33
C ASN A 596 -20.67 8.57 23.86
N MET A 597 -20.21 8.25 22.66
CA MET A 597 -20.15 6.86 22.17
C MET A 597 -19.29 5.97 23.07
N HIS A 598 -18.15 6.47 23.58
CA HIS A 598 -17.28 5.72 24.48
C HIS A 598 -17.93 5.45 25.86
N LYS A 599 -18.88 6.28 26.31
CA LYS A 599 -19.69 6.00 27.52
C LYS A 599 -20.71 4.90 27.27
N ASP A 600 -21.18 4.76 26.04
CA ASP A 600 -22.09 3.71 25.62
C ASP A 600 -21.36 2.36 25.53
N PHE A 601 -20.14 2.34 24.98
CA PHE A 601 -19.24 1.20 24.98
C PHE A 601 -17.76 1.59 24.81
N GLU A 602 -16.86 0.96 25.55
CA GLU A 602 -15.45 1.36 25.66
C GLU A 602 -14.58 0.83 24.50
N TYR A 603 -14.58 1.50 23.35
CA TYR A 603 -13.74 1.11 22.20
C TYR A 603 -12.28 1.57 22.31
N ASP A 604 -11.37 0.90 21.57
CA ASP A 604 -9.92 1.05 21.73
C ASP A 604 -9.21 1.91 20.68
N GLY A 605 -9.91 2.33 19.65
CA GLY A 605 -9.39 3.11 18.53
C GLY A 605 -10.49 3.35 17.51
N ALA A 606 -10.14 3.82 16.31
CA ALA A 606 -11.11 4.15 15.29
C ALA A 606 -10.65 3.68 13.91
N TRP A 607 -11.55 3.05 13.17
CA TRP A 607 -11.43 2.92 11.73
C TRP A 607 -12.20 4.07 11.09
N ILE A 608 -11.50 4.98 10.42
CA ILE A 608 -12.15 6.10 9.72
C ILE A 608 -12.20 5.83 8.22
N ASP A 609 -13.41 5.82 7.66
CA ASP A 609 -13.65 5.46 6.26
C ASP A 609 -14.52 6.50 5.53
N MET A 610 -14.67 6.29 4.21
CA MET A 610 -15.48 7.13 3.33
C MET A 610 -14.99 8.59 3.29
N ASN A 611 -13.69 8.79 3.55
CA ASN A 611 -13.11 10.08 3.92
C ASN A 611 -12.21 10.71 2.84
N GLU A 612 -12.44 10.39 1.57
CA GLU A 612 -11.86 11.12 0.44
C GLU A 612 -12.29 12.59 0.36
N PRO A 613 -13.55 13.04 0.63
CA PRO A 613 -14.75 12.34 1.10
C PRO A 613 -15.55 11.64 -0.01
N SER A 614 -15.99 10.43 0.27
CA SER A 614 -16.85 9.66 -0.62
C SER A 614 -18.31 10.13 -0.57
N ASN A 615 -18.97 10.07 -1.71
CA ASN A 615 -20.37 10.39 -1.91
C ASN A 615 -20.92 9.47 -3.02
N PHE A 616 -22.08 8.86 -2.82
CA PHE A 616 -22.71 8.01 -3.83
C PHE A 616 -23.27 8.82 -5.01
N TYR A 617 -23.40 10.13 -4.84
CA TYR A 617 -23.68 11.07 -5.92
C TYR A 617 -22.40 11.72 -6.45
N ASN A 618 -22.47 12.22 -7.68
CA ASN A 618 -21.44 13.11 -8.23
C ASN A 618 -21.80 14.56 -7.86
N GLY A 619 -21.48 14.98 -6.63
CA GLY A 619 -21.99 16.22 -6.03
C GLY A 619 -23.37 16.04 -5.39
N HIS A 620 -24.37 16.80 -5.85
CA HIS A 620 -25.76 16.57 -5.42
C HIS A 620 -26.43 15.45 -6.25
N ILE A 621 -27.65 15.07 -5.86
CA ILE A 621 -28.46 14.07 -6.58
C ILE A 621 -28.63 14.37 -8.08
N ASN A 622 -28.66 15.66 -8.45
CA ASN A 622 -28.80 16.12 -9.83
C ASN A 622 -27.48 16.70 -10.41
N GLY A 623 -26.34 16.39 -9.79
CA GLY A 623 -25.04 16.96 -10.15
C GLY A 623 -24.77 18.34 -9.55
N CYS A 624 -23.57 18.86 -9.81
CA CYS A 624 -23.17 20.21 -9.42
C CYS A 624 -23.61 21.24 -10.46
N LYS A 625 -23.90 22.46 -10.02
CA LYS A 625 -24.03 23.59 -10.93
C LYS A 625 -22.66 23.87 -11.55
N ALA A 626 -22.61 24.05 -12.87
CA ALA A 626 -21.35 24.33 -13.56
C ALA A 626 -20.74 25.66 -13.10
N THR A 627 -19.64 25.59 -12.35
CA THR A 627 -18.78 26.74 -12.03
C THR A 627 -17.40 26.58 -12.69
N SER A 628 -16.55 27.61 -12.63
CA SER A 628 -15.16 27.50 -13.08
C SER A 628 -14.30 26.59 -12.19
N LEU A 629 -14.76 26.25 -10.98
CA LEU A 629 -14.07 25.28 -10.12
C LEU A 629 -14.46 23.85 -10.50
N ASP A 630 -15.71 23.60 -10.87
CA ASP A 630 -16.15 22.28 -11.35
C ASP A 630 -15.69 21.99 -12.78
N ASN A 631 -15.50 23.03 -13.60
CA ASN A 631 -14.99 22.94 -14.97
C ASN A 631 -13.75 23.85 -15.14
N PRO A 632 -12.60 23.46 -14.58
CA PRO A 632 -11.36 24.21 -14.73
C PRO A 632 -10.89 24.21 -16.20
N PRO A 633 -10.05 25.18 -16.60
CA PRO A 633 -9.53 25.25 -17.97
C PRO A 633 -8.62 24.07 -18.34
N TYR A 634 -8.02 23.40 -17.34
CA TYR A 634 -7.34 22.13 -17.46
C TYR A 634 -7.99 21.15 -16.49
N LEU A 635 -8.42 19.99 -16.98
CA LEU A 635 -8.96 18.91 -16.17
C LEU A 635 -7.90 17.81 -16.10
N PRO A 636 -7.31 17.53 -14.91
CA PRO A 636 -6.46 16.37 -14.71
C PRO A 636 -7.20 15.09 -15.08
N ASN A 637 -6.48 14.00 -15.35
CA ASN A 637 -7.06 12.74 -15.79
C ASN A 637 -7.75 11.95 -14.66
N VAL A 638 -8.61 12.64 -13.89
CA VAL A 638 -9.39 12.06 -12.81
C VAL A 638 -10.42 11.08 -13.36
N ASN A 639 -10.72 10.05 -12.59
CA ASN A 639 -11.69 9.03 -12.95
C ASN A 639 -13.01 9.65 -13.43
N GLY A 640 -13.50 9.19 -14.58
CA GLY A 640 -14.75 9.66 -15.17
C GLY A 640 -14.73 11.11 -15.69
N ASN A 641 -13.56 11.77 -15.78
CA ASN A 641 -13.40 13.13 -16.28
C ASN A 641 -14.32 14.15 -15.56
N LEU A 642 -14.46 14.00 -14.25
CA LEU A 642 -15.29 14.88 -13.43
C LEU A 642 -14.70 15.00 -12.02
N LEU A 643 -14.33 16.22 -11.61
CA LEU A 643 -13.78 16.46 -10.26
C LEU A 643 -14.80 16.12 -9.16
N ALA A 644 -16.07 16.44 -9.36
CA ALA A 644 -17.12 16.11 -8.39
C ALA A 644 -17.55 14.63 -8.42
N ARG A 645 -16.83 13.75 -9.13
CA ARG A 645 -17.19 12.34 -9.21
C ARG A 645 -17.07 11.69 -7.84
N LYS A 646 -18.14 11.04 -7.39
CA LYS A 646 -18.22 10.37 -6.09
C LYS A 646 -17.74 11.23 -4.91
N THR A 647 -17.88 12.55 -4.98
CA THR A 647 -17.50 13.46 -3.90
C THR A 647 -18.44 14.67 -3.88
N VAL A 648 -18.14 15.70 -3.08
CA VAL A 648 -18.94 16.93 -3.01
C VAL A 648 -18.56 17.91 -4.12
N CYS A 649 -19.37 18.95 -4.36
CA CYS A 649 -19.08 19.93 -5.42
C CYS A 649 -17.81 20.74 -5.13
N MET A 650 -17.06 21.12 -6.17
CA MET A 650 -15.76 21.78 -6.00
C MET A 650 -15.88 23.19 -5.40
N ASN A 651 -17.02 23.85 -5.64
CA ASN A 651 -17.36 25.14 -5.04
C ASN A 651 -17.93 25.04 -3.61
N ALA A 652 -18.05 23.84 -3.02
CA ALA A 652 -18.49 23.69 -1.64
C ALA A 652 -17.50 24.37 -0.68
N LYS A 653 -18.02 25.02 0.36
CA LYS A 653 -17.26 25.90 1.25
C LYS A 653 -16.89 25.18 2.54
N GLN A 654 -15.62 25.28 2.89
CA GLN A 654 -15.03 24.89 4.17
C GLN A 654 -14.38 26.13 4.81
N HIS A 655 -13.99 26.01 6.07
CA HIS A 655 -13.46 27.07 6.91
C HIS A 655 -12.18 27.68 6.33
N LEU A 656 -11.30 26.84 5.78
CA LEU A 656 -10.02 27.29 5.19
C LEU A 656 -10.08 27.58 3.68
N GLY A 657 -11.21 27.34 3.00
CA GLY A 657 -11.32 27.54 1.55
C GLY A 657 -12.40 26.69 0.88
N ASN A 658 -12.34 26.61 -0.44
CA ASN A 658 -13.26 25.75 -1.20
C ASN A 658 -12.78 24.31 -1.19
N HIS A 659 -13.70 23.38 -1.41
CA HIS A 659 -13.40 21.96 -1.54
C HIS A 659 -12.43 21.68 -2.69
N TYR A 660 -12.46 22.46 -3.77
CA TYR A 660 -11.46 22.43 -4.86
C TYR A 660 -9.99 22.42 -4.40
N ASP A 661 -9.68 23.15 -3.33
CA ASP A 661 -8.33 23.26 -2.76
C ASP A 661 -8.08 22.22 -1.66
N LEU A 662 -9.12 21.88 -0.91
CA LEU A 662 -9.05 21.11 0.33
C LEU A 662 -9.42 19.63 0.18
N HIS A 663 -9.90 19.21 -0.99
CA HIS A 663 -10.39 17.84 -1.23
C HIS A 663 -9.37 16.78 -0.79
N ASN A 664 -8.14 16.86 -1.33
CA ASN A 664 -7.11 15.86 -1.03
C ASN A 664 -6.64 15.85 0.43
N VAL A 665 -6.93 16.87 1.24
CA VAL A 665 -6.53 16.91 2.66
C VAL A 665 -7.64 16.46 3.63
N TYR A 666 -8.82 16.11 3.12
CA TYR A 666 -9.99 15.84 3.94
C TYR A 666 -9.77 14.66 4.90
N GLY A 667 -9.30 13.51 4.41
CA GLY A 667 -8.99 12.34 5.24
C GLY A 667 -7.94 12.62 6.32
N THR A 668 -6.84 13.29 5.97
CA THR A 668 -5.81 13.70 6.94
C THR A 668 -6.36 14.67 7.99
N SER A 669 -7.24 15.61 7.60
CA SER A 669 -7.86 16.53 8.55
C SER A 669 -8.81 15.82 9.53
N GLN A 670 -9.54 14.79 9.08
CA GLN A 670 -10.30 13.91 9.98
C GLN A 670 -9.36 13.17 10.94
N ALA A 671 -8.29 12.57 10.43
CA ALA A 671 -7.33 11.84 11.25
C ALA A 671 -6.72 12.71 12.36
N VAL A 672 -6.45 13.99 12.09
CA VAL A 672 -5.98 14.96 13.09
C VAL A 672 -7.00 15.17 14.21
N VAL A 673 -8.27 15.39 13.84
CA VAL A 673 -9.37 15.60 14.79
C VAL A 673 -9.63 14.35 15.64
N VAL A 674 -9.68 13.17 15.01
CA VAL A 674 -9.91 11.90 15.70
C VAL A 674 -8.72 11.53 16.59
N ASN A 675 -7.49 11.82 16.17
CA ASN A 675 -6.29 11.64 16.99
C ASN A 675 -6.35 12.49 18.27
N HIS A 676 -6.79 13.75 18.15
CA HIS A 676 -7.01 14.62 19.30
C HIS A 676 -8.08 14.05 20.25
N ALA A 677 -9.24 13.67 19.72
CA ALA A 677 -10.34 13.11 20.50
C ALA A 677 -9.92 11.83 21.26
N LEU A 678 -9.29 10.86 20.58
CA LEU A 678 -8.85 9.61 21.20
C LEU A 678 -7.81 9.82 22.30
N LYS A 679 -6.87 10.76 22.12
CA LYS A 679 -5.91 11.13 23.16
C LYS A 679 -6.60 11.63 24.43
N GLN A 680 -7.67 12.43 24.28
CA GLN A 680 -8.43 12.96 25.42
C GLN A 680 -9.33 11.91 26.08
N ILE A 681 -10.01 11.09 25.27
CA ILE A 681 -10.97 10.09 25.75
C ILE A 681 -10.25 8.95 26.47
N ARG A 682 -9.20 8.40 25.86
CA ARG A 682 -8.53 7.19 26.37
C ARG A 682 -7.31 7.49 27.23
N ASN A 683 -6.72 8.69 27.12
CA ASN A 683 -5.43 9.04 27.73
C ASN A 683 -4.32 8.00 27.44
N LYS A 684 -4.40 7.41 26.24
CA LYS A 684 -3.56 6.34 25.70
C LYS A 684 -3.27 6.64 24.24
N ARG A 685 -2.27 5.97 23.66
CA ARG A 685 -1.95 6.15 22.24
C ARG A 685 -3.18 5.94 21.37
N PRO A 686 -3.49 6.90 20.48
CA PRO A 686 -4.55 6.70 19.52
C PRO A 686 -4.11 5.63 18.52
N PHE A 687 -5.04 4.73 18.19
CA PHE A 687 -4.91 3.84 17.05
C PHE A 687 -6.00 4.18 16.05
N ILE A 688 -5.59 4.64 14.87
CA ILE A 688 -6.47 5.07 13.80
C ILE A 688 -6.00 4.42 12.51
N ILE A 689 -6.93 3.82 11.77
CA ILE A 689 -6.70 3.32 10.41
C ILE A 689 -7.63 4.11 9.49
N SER A 690 -7.06 4.78 8.48
CA SER A 690 -7.77 5.70 7.58
C SER A 690 -7.65 5.26 6.12
N ARG A 691 -8.71 5.45 5.33
CA ARG A 691 -8.67 5.15 3.89
C ARG A 691 -7.91 6.25 3.17
N SER A 692 -8.47 7.44 3.14
CA SER A 692 -7.88 8.58 2.47
C SER A 692 -6.71 9.16 3.27
N THR A 693 -5.67 9.57 2.55
CA THR A 693 -4.41 10.07 3.12
C THR A 693 -3.82 11.23 2.29
N TRP A 694 -3.03 12.07 2.95
CA TRP A 694 -2.21 13.14 2.36
C TRP A 694 -0.85 13.21 3.09
N GLU A 695 0.06 14.00 2.55
CA GLU A 695 1.36 14.33 3.17
C GLU A 695 1.25 14.61 4.69
N GLY A 696 2.02 13.84 5.48
CA GLY A 696 2.06 13.94 6.95
C GLY A 696 1.02 13.10 7.70
N HIS A 697 0.17 12.33 7.00
CA HIS A 697 -0.84 11.46 7.62
C HIS A 697 -0.28 10.48 8.66
N GLY A 698 0.91 9.92 8.37
CA GLY A 698 1.57 8.93 9.23
C GLY A 698 1.93 9.44 10.63
N PHE A 699 1.93 10.75 10.86
CA PHE A 699 2.07 11.33 12.20
C PHE A 699 0.83 11.10 13.08
N TYR A 700 -0.34 10.87 12.48
CA TYR A 700 -1.63 10.78 13.17
C TYR A 700 -2.27 9.40 13.12
N ALA A 701 -2.10 8.68 12.01
CA ALA A 701 -2.84 7.45 11.73
C ALA A 701 -2.06 6.49 10.80
N GLY A 702 -2.48 5.22 10.79
CA GLY A 702 -2.13 4.25 9.77
C GLY A 702 -3.11 4.26 8.61
N HIS A 703 -2.95 3.28 7.71
CA HIS A 703 -3.71 3.14 6.47
C HIS A 703 -3.94 1.67 6.12
N TRP A 704 -4.97 1.38 5.32
CA TRP A 704 -5.11 0.11 4.61
C TRP A 704 -5.42 0.40 3.15
N THR A 705 -4.96 -0.46 2.24
CA THR A 705 -4.98 -0.23 0.78
C THR A 705 -6.37 -0.30 0.13
N GLY A 706 -7.44 -0.13 0.92
CA GLY A 706 -8.83 -0.13 0.47
C GLY A 706 -9.33 -1.47 -0.04
N ASP A 707 -10.35 -1.38 -0.89
CA ASP A 707 -11.23 -2.46 -1.31
C ASP A 707 -10.57 -3.33 -2.41
N VAL A 708 -9.52 -4.06 -2.02
CA VAL A 708 -8.80 -4.99 -2.91
C VAL A 708 -9.64 -6.22 -3.24
N TYR A 709 -9.46 -6.79 -4.44
CA TYR A 709 -10.17 -8.01 -4.82
C TYR A 709 -9.53 -9.26 -4.22
N SER A 710 -10.34 -10.29 -3.99
CA SER A 710 -9.93 -11.67 -3.69
C SER A 710 -9.29 -12.35 -4.90
N ALA A 711 -8.13 -11.85 -5.34
CA ALA A 711 -7.39 -12.32 -6.50
C ALA A 711 -5.87 -12.42 -6.23
N TRP A 712 -5.19 -13.34 -6.94
CA TRP A 712 -3.72 -13.47 -6.87
C TRP A 712 -2.97 -12.22 -7.35
N HIS A 713 -3.56 -11.48 -8.29
CA HIS A 713 -3.02 -10.20 -8.74
C HIS A 713 -3.01 -9.18 -7.60
N ASP A 714 -4.09 -9.07 -6.84
CA ASP A 714 -4.22 -8.16 -5.69
C ASP A 714 -3.29 -8.57 -4.54
N LEU A 715 -3.17 -9.88 -4.26
CA LEU A 715 -2.14 -10.40 -3.35
C LEU A 715 -0.75 -9.91 -3.75
N ARG A 716 -0.40 -10.01 -5.05
CA ARG A 716 0.89 -9.54 -5.57
C ARG A 716 1.04 -8.02 -5.44
N MET A 717 0.03 -7.27 -5.84
CA MET A 717 0.07 -5.80 -5.87
C MET A 717 0.06 -5.17 -4.47
N SER A 718 -0.38 -5.90 -3.45
CA SER A 718 -0.27 -5.44 -2.06
C SER A 718 1.16 -5.10 -1.63
N ILE A 719 2.18 -5.80 -2.17
CA ILE A 719 3.58 -5.59 -1.80
C ILE A 719 4.10 -4.22 -2.27
N PRO A 720 4.08 -3.88 -3.58
CA PRO A 720 4.53 -2.57 -4.03
C PRO A 720 3.76 -1.42 -3.36
N GLU A 721 2.47 -1.59 -3.07
CA GLU A 721 1.64 -0.57 -2.44
C GLU A 721 2.04 -0.32 -0.97
N ILE A 722 2.19 -1.37 -0.16
CA ILE A 722 2.71 -1.28 1.22
C ILE A 722 4.11 -0.66 1.25
N LEU A 723 4.95 -1.01 0.28
CA LEU A 723 6.29 -0.44 0.15
C LEU A 723 6.26 1.04 -0.25
N ALA A 724 5.32 1.46 -1.10
CA ALA A 724 5.12 2.86 -1.45
C ALA A 724 4.67 3.69 -0.23
N TYR A 725 3.73 3.19 0.58
CA TYR A 725 3.31 3.83 1.82
C TYR A 725 4.43 3.95 2.87
N SER A 726 5.37 3.01 2.87
CA SER A 726 6.58 3.13 3.68
C SER A 726 7.45 4.32 3.22
N LEU A 727 7.47 4.66 1.93
CA LEU A 727 8.15 5.87 1.42
C LEU A 727 7.40 7.15 1.81
N PHE A 728 6.07 7.11 1.93
CA PHE A 728 5.22 8.23 2.37
C PHE A 728 5.25 8.48 3.89
N GLN A 729 6.14 7.80 4.63
CA GLN A 729 6.21 7.85 6.09
C GLN A 729 4.90 7.40 6.77
N ILE A 730 4.22 6.39 6.20
CA ILE A 730 3.03 5.75 6.77
C ILE A 730 3.35 4.25 6.95
N PRO A 731 4.21 3.87 7.91
CA PRO A 731 4.66 2.49 8.08
C PRO A 731 3.58 1.56 8.66
N MET A 732 2.54 2.09 9.30
CA MET A 732 1.41 1.29 9.80
C MET A 732 0.40 1.06 8.68
N VAL A 733 0.76 0.16 7.75
CA VAL A 733 0.00 -0.12 6.53
C VAL A 733 -0.11 -1.62 6.24
N GLY A 734 -1.20 -2.03 5.59
CA GLY A 734 -1.46 -3.40 5.15
C GLY A 734 -2.64 -3.47 4.17
N ALA A 735 -2.78 -4.59 3.48
CA ALA A 735 -3.95 -4.88 2.65
C ALA A 735 -4.92 -5.81 3.39
N ASP A 736 -6.19 -5.84 2.99
CA ASP A 736 -7.17 -6.75 3.54
C ASP A 736 -6.83 -8.20 3.15
N ILE A 737 -6.41 -8.96 4.15
CA ILE A 737 -5.87 -10.31 3.97
C ILE A 737 -6.99 -11.23 3.48
N CYS A 738 -6.68 -12.00 2.43
CA CYS A 738 -7.58 -12.86 1.65
C CYS A 738 -8.41 -12.12 0.57
N GLY A 739 -8.36 -10.79 0.53
CA GLY A 739 -9.11 -9.92 -0.38
C GLY A 739 -10.41 -9.44 0.24
N PHE A 740 -10.84 -8.23 -0.09
CA PHE A 740 -12.10 -7.66 0.38
C PHE A 740 -13.27 -8.01 -0.55
N ASP A 741 -13.14 -7.68 -1.84
CA ASP A 741 -14.18 -7.88 -2.84
C ASP A 741 -14.13 -9.27 -3.47
N GLY A 742 -15.30 -9.93 -3.51
CA GLY A 742 -15.48 -11.24 -4.12
C GLY A 742 -14.98 -12.40 -3.24
N ASN A 743 -15.43 -13.62 -3.57
CA ASN A 743 -15.11 -14.80 -2.76
C ASN A 743 -13.65 -15.23 -2.93
N THR A 744 -12.91 -15.28 -1.82
CA THR A 744 -11.59 -15.88 -1.78
C THR A 744 -11.63 -17.41 -1.98
N THR A 745 -10.48 -18.01 -2.20
CA THR A 745 -10.31 -19.47 -2.25
C THR A 745 -9.42 -19.95 -1.11
N VAL A 746 -9.51 -21.23 -0.76
CA VAL A 746 -8.62 -21.84 0.25
C VAL A 746 -7.16 -21.64 -0.12
N ALA A 747 -6.78 -21.80 -1.40
CA ALA A 747 -5.40 -21.65 -1.85
C ALA A 747 -4.90 -20.19 -1.76
N LEU A 748 -5.74 -19.24 -2.17
CA LEU A 748 -5.43 -17.82 -2.10
C LEU A 748 -5.32 -17.35 -0.65
N CYS A 749 -6.36 -17.60 0.15
CA CYS A 749 -6.37 -17.17 1.55
C CYS A 749 -5.27 -17.84 2.38
N ASN A 750 -4.90 -19.08 2.06
CA ASN A 750 -3.73 -19.74 2.64
C ASN A 750 -2.42 -18.96 2.40
N ARG A 751 -2.15 -18.53 1.16
CA ARG A 751 -0.94 -17.74 0.83
C ARG A 751 -1.05 -16.29 1.32
N TRP A 752 -2.25 -15.71 1.32
CA TRP A 752 -2.44 -14.36 1.83
C TRP A 752 -2.30 -14.29 3.34
N MET A 753 -2.81 -15.26 4.11
CA MET A 753 -2.56 -15.32 5.56
C MET A 753 -1.06 -15.45 5.89
N GLN A 754 -0.30 -16.16 5.05
CA GLN A 754 1.15 -16.26 5.19
C GLN A 754 1.85 -14.92 4.94
N LEU A 755 1.55 -14.24 3.83
CA LEU A 755 2.13 -12.93 3.51
C LEU A 755 1.66 -11.85 4.50
N GLY A 756 0.35 -11.80 4.76
CA GLY A 756 -0.31 -10.79 5.58
C GLY A 756 0.11 -10.81 7.05
N ALA A 757 0.61 -11.94 7.56
CA ALA A 757 1.27 -12.00 8.87
C ALA A 757 2.52 -11.10 8.94
N PHE A 758 3.08 -10.69 7.80
CA PHE A 758 4.26 -9.82 7.69
C PHE A 758 3.94 -8.42 7.15
N TYR A 759 2.67 -8.05 6.98
CA TYR A 759 2.31 -6.65 6.85
C TYR A 759 2.52 -5.93 8.18
N PRO A 760 3.02 -4.68 8.21
CA PRO A 760 3.07 -3.91 9.45
C PRO A 760 1.72 -3.83 10.17
N PHE A 761 0.64 -3.50 9.44
CA PHE A 761 -0.75 -3.66 9.88
C PHE A 761 -1.35 -4.94 9.30
N SER A 762 -1.84 -5.85 10.14
CA SER A 762 -2.25 -7.20 9.73
C SER A 762 -3.73 -7.45 10.05
N ARG A 763 -4.61 -7.22 9.08
CA ARG A 763 -6.07 -7.41 9.20
C ARG A 763 -6.60 -8.32 8.09
N ASN A 764 -7.40 -9.32 8.46
CA ASN A 764 -8.32 -9.98 7.53
C ASN A 764 -9.67 -9.27 7.63
N HIS A 765 -10.16 -8.81 6.48
CA HIS A 765 -11.42 -8.09 6.31
C HIS A 765 -12.07 -8.54 5.01
N ASN A 766 -13.39 -8.38 4.89
CA ASN A 766 -14.22 -9.03 3.89
C ASN A 766 -15.49 -8.21 3.63
N SER A 767 -16.04 -8.27 2.42
CA SER A 767 -17.31 -7.60 2.05
C SER A 767 -18.56 -8.28 2.66
N ASP A 768 -19.73 -7.65 2.53
CA ASP A 768 -21.02 -8.12 3.07
C ASP A 768 -21.63 -9.32 2.33
N ASP A 769 -21.42 -9.40 1.02
CA ASP A 769 -22.05 -10.37 0.13
C ASP A 769 -21.23 -11.67 -0.10
N THR A 770 -20.10 -11.80 0.57
CA THR A 770 -19.13 -12.90 0.42
C THR A 770 -19.21 -13.96 1.52
N ILE A 771 -18.66 -15.15 1.24
CA ILE A 771 -18.47 -16.22 2.21
C ILE A 771 -17.60 -15.76 3.40
N ASP A 772 -17.79 -16.36 4.57
CA ASP A 772 -16.88 -16.17 5.69
C ASP A 772 -15.45 -16.60 5.30
N GLN A 773 -14.46 -15.76 5.64
CA GLN A 773 -13.06 -16.00 5.29
C GLN A 773 -12.07 -15.80 6.44
N ASP A 774 -12.57 -15.72 7.69
CA ASP A 774 -11.69 -15.93 8.83
C ASP A 774 -11.02 -17.32 8.71
N PRO A 775 -9.81 -17.49 9.26
CA PRO A 775 -9.03 -18.70 8.98
C PRO A 775 -9.76 -20.02 9.28
N VAL A 776 -10.67 -20.04 10.25
CA VAL A 776 -11.44 -21.23 10.62
C VAL A 776 -12.48 -21.58 9.56
N ALA A 777 -13.18 -20.59 9.01
CA ALA A 777 -14.15 -20.79 7.92
C ALA A 777 -13.49 -21.34 6.64
N MET A 778 -12.23 -20.98 6.39
CA MET A 778 -11.48 -21.43 5.21
C MET A 778 -10.86 -22.84 5.34
N GLY A 779 -11.05 -23.49 6.49
CA GLY A 779 -10.69 -24.89 6.71
C GLY A 779 -9.26 -25.13 7.21
N GLN A 780 -8.95 -26.40 7.47
CA GLN A 780 -7.79 -26.83 8.26
C GLN A 780 -6.44 -26.34 7.70
N LEU A 781 -6.26 -26.32 6.38
CA LEU A 781 -5.03 -25.83 5.75
C LEU A 781 -4.76 -24.35 6.12
N VAL A 782 -5.78 -23.50 6.04
CA VAL A 782 -5.65 -22.08 6.37
C VAL A 782 -5.44 -21.89 7.87
N VAL A 783 -6.10 -22.68 8.71
CA VAL A 783 -5.86 -22.68 10.17
C VAL A 783 -4.41 -22.99 10.50
N GLU A 784 -3.83 -24.06 9.92
CA GLU A 784 -2.45 -24.48 10.19
C GLU A 784 -1.44 -23.42 9.74
N SER A 785 -1.58 -22.93 8.50
CA SER A 785 -0.74 -21.86 7.94
C SER A 785 -0.84 -20.58 8.75
N SER A 786 -2.06 -20.16 9.11
CA SER A 786 -2.29 -18.95 9.89
C SER A 786 -1.64 -19.06 11.26
N LYS A 787 -1.81 -20.18 11.97
CA LYS A 787 -1.16 -20.40 13.27
C LYS A 787 0.36 -20.37 13.15
N LYS A 788 0.93 -20.98 12.11
CA LYS A 788 2.38 -21.00 11.89
C LYS A 788 2.92 -19.60 11.61
N ALA A 789 2.34 -18.88 10.65
CA ALA A 789 2.77 -17.54 10.27
C ALA A 789 2.55 -16.51 11.39
N LEU A 790 1.37 -16.52 12.03
CA LEU A 790 1.05 -15.59 13.11
C LEU A 790 1.85 -15.87 14.38
N ARG A 791 2.18 -17.13 14.73
CA ARG A 791 3.10 -17.38 15.86
C ARG A 791 4.50 -16.82 15.60
N ILE A 792 4.96 -16.86 14.35
CA ILE A 792 6.22 -16.23 13.96
C ILE A 792 6.11 -14.71 14.10
N ARG A 793 5.03 -14.10 13.60
CA ARG A 793 4.74 -12.68 13.81
C ARG A 793 4.81 -12.31 15.29
N TYR A 794 4.06 -13.01 16.14
CA TYR A 794 3.98 -12.76 17.59
C TYR A 794 5.33 -12.94 18.29
N ARG A 795 6.14 -13.90 17.83
CA ARG A 795 7.52 -14.07 18.31
C ARG A 795 8.42 -12.88 17.95
N LEU A 796 8.18 -12.24 16.82
CA LEU A 796 8.95 -11.13 16.27
C LEU A 796 8.41 -9.74 16.64
N LEU A 797 7.31 -9.64 17.39
CA LEU A 797 6.74 -8.35 17.77
C LEU A 797 7.70 -7.42 18.54
N PRO A 798 8.63 -7.89 19.40
CA PRO A 798 9.65 -6.99 19.98
C PRO A 798 10.53 -6.34 18.92
N TYR A 799 10.91 -7.08 17.87
CA TYR A 799 11.65 -6.54 16.73
C TYR A 799 10.81 -5.56 15.93
N LEU A 800 9.58 -5.96 15.54
CA LEU A 800 8.67 -5.09 14.78
C LEU A 800 8.38 -3.78 15.52
N TYR A 801 8.13 -3.85 16.83
CA TYR A 801 7.91 -2.69 17.68
C TYR A 801 9.14 -1.79 17.80
N THR A 802 10.34 -2.38 17.83
CA THR A 802 11.59 -1.62 17.77
C THR A 802 11.75 -0.91 16.42
N LEU A 803 11.34 -1.52 15.31
CA LEU A 803 11.31 -0.84 14.00
C LEU A 803 10.34 0.36 14.00
N PHE A 804 9.17 0.23 14.62
CA PHE A 804 8.24 1.35 14.78
C PHE A 804 8.80 2.46 15.69
N TYR A 805 9.54 2.10 16.75
CA TYR A 805 10.30 3.07 17.53
C TYR A 805 11.32 3.83 16.66
N ARG A 806 12.08 3.13 15.82
CA ARG A 806 13.03 3.77 14.90
C ARG A 806 12.34 4.66 13.87
N ALA A 807 11.18 4.24 13.34
CA ALA A 807 10.37 5.05 12.45
C ALA A 807 9.94 6.34 13.15
N HIS A 808 9.34 6.23 14.33
CA HIS A 808 8.89 7.36 15.13
C HIS A 808 10.02 8.30 15.56
N ARG A 809 11.19 7.75 15.92
CA ARG A 809 12.29 8.54 16.45
C ARG A 809 13.20 9.14 15.38
N TYR A 810 13.40 8.42 14.29
CA TYR A 810 14.44 8.71 13.29
C TYR A 810 13.93 8.83 11.85
N GLY A 811 12.63 8.60 11.58
CA GLY A 811 12.10 8.65 10.22
C GLY A 811 12.48 7.45 9.35
N GLU A 812 12.83 6.33 9.97
CA GLU A 812 13.15 5.08 9.26
C GLU A 812 11.89 4.33 8.81
N THR A 813 12.06 3.37 7.91
CA THR A 813 10.98 2.52 7.40
C THR A 813 10.83 1.23 8.22
N VAL A 814 9.65 0.61 8.17
CA VAL A 814 9.40 -0.68 8.85
C VAL A 814 9.49 -1.83 7.84
N ALA A 815 8.45 -1.99 7.01
CA ALA A 815 8.58 -2.73 5.75
C ALA A 815 9.40 -1.86 4.78
N ARG A 816 10.39 -2.44 4.10
CA ARG A 816 11.23 -1.67 3.19
C ARG A 816 11.64 -2.43 1.93
N PRO A 817 11.73 -1.74 0.77
CA PRO A 817 12.30 -2.31 -0.44
C PRO A 817 13.76 -2.68 -0.22
N LEU A 818 14.25 -3.70 -0.94
CA LEU A 818 15.64 -4.14 -0.84
C LEU A 818 16.63 -3.03 -1.19
N PHE A 819 16.29 -2.16 -2.16
CA PHE A 819 17.19 -1.09 -2.57
C PHE A 819 17.46 -0.04 -1.49
N ILE A 820 16.67 0.02 -0.42
CA ILE A 820 16.96 0.91 0.71
C ILE A 820 18.21 0.42 1.48
N GLU A 821 18.36 -0.90 1.62
CA GLU A 821 19.50 -1.53 2.32
C GLU A 821 20.67 -1.85 1.39
N PHE A 822 20.38 -2.14 0.13
CA PHE A 822 21.33 -2.62 -0.87
C PHE A 822 21.35 -1.65 -2.07
N ASN A 823 21.44 -0.37 -1.79
CA ASN A 823 21.35 0.70 -2.79
C ASN A 823 22.49 0.67 -3.83
N GLU A 824 23.63 0.08 -3.50
CA GLU A 824 24.76 -0.11 -4.44
C GLU A 824 24.56 -1.29 -5.41
N ASP A 825 23.50 -2.07 -5.24
CA ASP A 825 23.15 -3.21 -6.08
C ASP A 825 21.95 -2.88 -6.99
N PRO A 826 22.17 -2.56 -8.27
CA PRO A 826 21.11 -2.15 -9.19
C PRO A 826 20.06 -3.23 -9.46
N MET A 827 20.37 -4.50 -9.17
CA MET A 827 19.38 -5.59 -9.34
C MET A 827 18.21 -5.46 -8.35
N THR A 828 18.41 -4.72 -7.25
CA THR A 828 17.39 -4.53 -6.22
C THR A 828 16.35 -3.47 -6.57
N PHE A 829 16.61 -2.63 -7.57
CA PHE A 829 15.80 -1.45 -7.90
C PHE A 829 14.41 -1.79 -8.44
N ASN A 830 14.22 -2.97 -9.02
CA ASN A 830 12.94 -3.39 -9.61
C ASN A 830 12.22 -4.43 -8.78
N ILE A 831 12.73 -4.73 -7.57
CA ILE A 831 12.19 -5.81 -6.77
C ILE A 831 11.02 -5.29 -5.94
N ASP A 832 9.84 -5.81 -6.23
CA ASP A 832 8.60 -5.55 -5.50
C ASP A 832 7.80 -6.83 -5.20
N THR A 833 8.40 -8.00 -5.36
CA THR A 833 7.80 -9.31 -5.02
C THR A 833 8.33 -9.90 -3.71
N GLN A 834 9.27 -9.22 -3.07
CA GLN A 834 9.87 -9.55 -1.77
C GLN A 834 10.24 -8.25 -1.07
N PHE A 835 10.33 -8.27 0.26
CA PHE A 835 10.63 -7.09 1.04
C PHE A 835 11.38 -7.44 2.33
N LEU A 836 11.84 -6.42 3.03
CA LEU A 836 12.48 -6.55 4.32
C LEU A 836 11.61 -5.99 5.45
N TRP A 837 11.69 -6.59 6.63
CA TRP A 837 11.45 -5.90 7.89
C TRP A 837 12.77 -5.38 8.43
N GLY A 838 12.89 -4.06 8.52
CA GLY A 838 14.15 -3.40 8.85
C GLY A 838 15.26 -3.83 7.90
N SER A 839 16.46 -4.04 8.44
CA SER A 839 17.64 -4.50 7.70
C SER A 839 17.89 -6.01 7.81
N CYS A 840 17.12 -6.74 8.63
CA CYS A 840 17.52 -8.06 9.11
C CYS A 840 16.67 -9.23 8.64
N LEU A 841 15.39 -9.03 8.33
CA LEU A 841 14.48 -10.12 7.96
C LEU A 841 13.95 -9.91 6.54
N MET A 842 14.17 -10.88 5.66
CA MET A 842 13.62 -10.91 4.31
C MET A 842 12.40 -11.82 4.24
N ILE A 843 11.34 -11.31 3.62
CA ILE A 843 10.08 -11.99 3.40
C ILE A 843 9.94 -12.29 1.91
N ALA A 844 9.77 -13.56 1.57
CA ALA A 844 9.79 -14.08 0.20
C ALA A 844 8.52 -14.90 -0.07
N PRO A 845 7.36 -14.26 -0.33
CA PRO A 845 6.07 -14.92 -0.46
C PRO A 845 5.89 -15.66 -1.80
N VAL A 846 5.04 -16.69 -1.77
CA VAL A 846 4.47 -17.28 -3.00
C VAL A 846 3.28 -16.42 -3.43
N LEU A 847 3.32 -15.94 -4.67
CA LEU A 847 2.33 -15.00 -5.23
C LEU A 847 1.54 -15.58 -6.43
N GLU A 848 1.64 -16.90 -6.62
CA GLU A 848 1.00 -17.63 -7.71
C GLU A 848 0.35 -18.91 -7.19
N GLU A 849 -0.76 -19.31 -7.81
CA GLU A 849 -1.49 -20.50 -7.43
C GLU A 849 -0.69 -21.79 -7.66
N GLY A 850 -0.83 -22.74 -6.73
CA GLY A 850 -0.29 -24.10 -6.86
C GLY A 850 1.24 -24.21 -6.75
N LYS A 851 1.97 -23.10 -6.53
CA LYS A 851 3.43 -23.13 -6.36
C LYS A 851 3.82 -23.59 -4.95
N THR A 852 4.90 -24.36 -4.88
CA THR A 852 5.54 -24.84 -3.63
C THR A 852 7.00 -24.43 -3.51
N GLU A 853 7.43 -23.51 -4.36
CA GLU A 853 8.76 -22.90 -4.39
C GLU A 853 8.63 -21.45 -4.86
N VAL A 854 9.62 -20.62 -4.56
CA VAL A 854 9.66 -19.21 -5.00
C VAL A 854 11.05 -18.87 -5.55
N HIS A 855 11.10 -18.11 -6.63
CA HIS A 855 12.34 -17.55 -7.16
C HIS A 855 12.54 -16.15 -6.58
N VAL A 856 13.62 -15.95 -5.82
CA VAL A 856 13.92 -14.68 -5.16
C VAL A 856 15.35 -14.24 -5.37
N TYR A 857 15.54 -12.94 -5.48
CA TYR A 857 16.86 -12.35 -5.48
C TYR A 857 17.37 -12.29 -4.04
N ILE A 858 18.55 -12.84 -3.79
CA ILE A 858 19.18 -12.76 -2.48
C ILE A 858 20.47 -11.92 -2.61
N PRO A 859 20.49 -10.70 -2.05
CA PRO A 859 21.66 -9.81 -2.08
C PRO A 859 22.90 -10.49 -1.50
N ARG A 860 24.08 -10.05 -1.91
CA ARG A 860 25.35 -10.63 -1.45
C ARG A 860 25.49 -10.59 0.08
N GLY A 861 25.95 -11.70 0.66
CA GLY A 861 26.23 -11.82 2.10
C GLY A 861 25.81 -13.18 2.66
N LEU A 862 25.98 -13.38 3.97
CA LEU A 862 25.39 -14.54 4.65
C LEU A 862 23.89 -14.34 4.87
N TRP A 863 23.12 -15.37 4.53
CA TRP A 863 21.69 -15.44 4.80
C TRP A 863 21.32 -16.78 5.42
N TYR A 864 20.50 -16.73 6.46
CA TYR A 864 20.07 -17.86 7.28
C TYR A 864 18.59 -18.11 7.03
N ASN A 865 18.20 -19.35 6.71
CA ASN A 865 16.79 -19.74 6.68
C ASN A 865 16.22 -19.66 8.10
N TYR A 866 15.15 -18.88 8.30
CA TYR A 866 14.57 -18.69 9.64
C TYR A 866 14.07 -20.01 10.27
N HIS A 867 13.57 -20.93 9.46
CA HIS A 867 12.93 -22.17 9.91
C HIS A 867 13.95 -23.28 10.16
N THR A 868 14.88 -23.48 9.22
CA THR A 868 15.88 -24.57 9.31
C THR A 868 17.16 -24.14 10.00
N MET A 869 17.42 -22.83 10.08
CA MET A 869 18.67 -22.19 10.54
C MET A 869 19.91 -22.50 9.68
N GLU A 870 19.71 -23.20 8.56
CA GLU A 870 20.76 -23.42 7.56
C GLU A 870 21.13 -22.09 6.90
N PHE A 871 22.39 -21.95 6.51
CA PHE A 871 22.90 -20.71 5.97
C PHE A 871 23.75 -20.92 4.73
N SER A 872 23.80 -19.90 3.89
CA SER A 872 24.68 -19.89 2.72
C SER A 872 25.18 -18.48 2.46
N PHE A 873 26.40 -18.39 1.94
CA PHE A 873 26.92 -17.15 1.39
C PHE A 873 26.39 -16.96 -0.03
N THR A 874 25.61 -15.92 -0.24
CA THR A 874 25.05 -15.59 -1.55
C THR A 874 25.90 -14.55 -2.26
N ILE A 875 25.89 -14.60 -3.60
CA ILE A 875 26.68 -13.69 -4.45
C ILE A 875 25.84 -12.58 -5.12
N GLY A 876 24.60 -12.32 -4.68
CA GLY A 876 23.72 -11.34 -5.32
C GLY A 876 23.10 -11.85 -6.63
N LYS A 877 22.20 -12.83 -6.55
CA LYS A 877 21.50 -13.41 -7.71
C LYS A 877 20.16 -14.02 -7.30
N ASN A 878 19.42 -14.53 -8.29
CA ASN A 878 18.20 -15.29 -8.03
C ASN A 878 18.51 -16.70 -7.53
N TYR A 879 17.75 -17.15 -6.54
CA TYR A 879 17.75 -18.49 -5.97
C TYR A 879 16.32 -19.01 -5.93
N THR A 880 16.17 -20.34 -5.94
CA THR A 880 14.89 -21.01 -5.67
C THR A 880 14.88 -21.40 -4.20
N LEU A 881 13.81 -21.02 -3.49
CA LEU A 881 13.57 -21.43 -2.11
C LEU A 881 12.34 -22.34 -2.05
N ASP A 882 12.42 -23.39 -1.24
CA ASP A 882 11.28 -24.23 -0.92
C ASP A 882 10.22 -23.42 -0.16
N ALA A 883 8.98 -23.49 -0.62
CA ALA A 883 7.84 -22.77 -0.08
C ALA A 883 6.62 -23.72 0.02
N PRO A 884 6.68 -24.78 0.85
CA PRO A 884 5.58 -25.73 0.97
C PRO A 884 4.28 -25.03 1.35
N MET A 885 3.14 -25.71 1.15
CA MET A 885 1.82 -25.07 1.24
C MET A 885 1.57 -24.34 2.57
N ASP A 886 2.19 -24.77 3.66
CA ASP A 886 2.00 -24.20 5.00
C ASP A 886 3.07 -23.15 5.40
N THR A 887 4.07 -22.88 4.54
CA THR A 887 5.27 -22.14 4.92
C THR A 887 5.59 -21.03 3.94
N ILE A 888 5.77 -19.82 4.47
CA ILE A 888 6.40 -18.70 3.77
C ILE A 888 7.93 -18.71 4.00
N PRO A 889 8.73 -18.63 2.94
CA PRO A 889 10.17 -18.46 3.04
C PRO A 889 10.56 -17.15 3.74
N LEU A 890 11.43 -17.27 4.74
CA LEU A 890 11.96 -16.17 5.54
C LEU A 890 13.47 -16.35 5.68
N LEU A 891 14.24 -15.29 5.42
CA LEU A 891 15.70 -15.29 5.56
C LEU A 891 16.15 -14.21 6.55
N VAL A 892 17.01 -14.57 7.49
CA VAL A 892 17.67 -13.64 8.41
C VAL A 892 19.04 -13.29 7.84
N ARG A 893 19.35 -12.00 7.73
CA ARG A 893 20.64 -11.49 7.26
C ARG A 893 21.72 -11.74 8.31
N GLY A 894 22.90 -12.18 7.89
CA GLY A 894 24.10 -12.22 8.74
C GLY A 894 24.48 -10.82 9.23
N GLY A 895 24.99 -10.74 10.45
CA GLY A 895 25.30 -9.48 11.12
C GLY A 895 24.16 -8.94 12.00
N CYS A 896 23.04 -9.67 12.13
CA CYS A 896 21.85 -9.20 12.84
C CYS A 896 21.59 -9.94 14.16
N ILE A 897 21.15 -9.18 15.16
CA ILE A 897 20.57 -9.68 16.42
C ILE A 897 19.11 -9.23 16.47
N ILE A 898 18.19 -10.19 16.40
CA ILE A 898 16.74 -9.95 16.43
C ILE A 898 16.21 -10.27 17.83
N PRO A 899 15.68 -9.29 18.58
CA PRO A 899 14.98 -9.57 19.82
C PRO A 899 13.66 -10.29 19.52
N VAL A 900 13.40 -11.35 20.26
CA VAL A 900 12.19 -12.17 20.16
C VAL A 900 11.54 -12.33 21.53
N GLN A 901 10.29 -12.75 21.55
CA GLN A 901 9.60 -13.14 22.79
C GLN A 901 8.86 -14.45 22.54
N GLU A 902 8.71 -15.30 23.55
CA GLU A 902 7.89 -16.51 23.40
C GLU A 902 6.44 -16.07 23.05
N PRO A 903 5.88 -16.54 21.92
CA PRO A 903 4.60 -16.06 21.43
C PRO A 903 3.43 -16.57 22.28
N SER A 904 2.30 -15.86 22.21
CA SER A 904 1.02 -16.30 22.77
C SER A 904 -0.13 -15.96 21.81
N VAL A 905 -1.37 -16.20 22.22
CA VAL A 905 -2.56 -15.94 21.40
C VAL A 905 -2.99 -14.47 21.38
N THR A 906 -2.52 -13.66 22.33
CA THR A 906 -2.71 -12.20 22.38
C THR A 906 -1.41 -11.53 22.80
N THR A 907 -1.23 -10.24 22.47
CA THR A 907 -0.08 -9.47 22.94
C THR A 907 -0.09 -9.27 24.45
N SER A 908 -1.27 -9.15 25.07
CA SER A 908 -1.42 -9.07 26.52
C SER A 908 -0.79 -10.25 27.25
N LEU A 909 -0.90 -11.46 26.67
CA LEU A 909 -0.25 -12.66 27.19
C LEU A 909 1.21 -12.78 26.74
N SER A 910 1.54 -12.49 25.48
CA SER A 910 2.91 -12.64 24.96
C SER A 910 3.89 -11.69 25.64
N ARG A 911 3.46 -10.46 25.97
CA ARG A 911 4.29 -9.46 26.67
C ARG A 911 4.76 -9.91 28.07
N GLN A 912 4.06 -10.88 28.67
CA GLN A 912 4.43 -11.46 29.98
C GLN A 912 5.44 -12.61 29.86
N LYS A 913 5.75 -13.04 28.64
CA LYS A 913 6.61 -14.19 28.38
C LYS A 913 8.09 -13.82 28.37
N PRO A 914 9.00 -14.79 28.60
CA PRO A 914 10.43 -14.55 28.48
C PRO A 914 10.83 -14.09 27.06
N PHE A 915 11.79 -13.17 27.02
CA PHE A 915 12.47 -12.74 25.81
C PHE A 915 13.51 -13.75 25.34
N GLY A 916 13.93 -13.60 24.10
CA GLY A 916 15.14 -14.22 23.60
C GLY A 916 15.86 -13.35 22.57
N LEU A 917 17.05 -13.80 22.19
CA LEU A 917 17.86 -13.18 21.13
C LEU A 917 18.15 -14.23 20.05
N LEU A 918 17.77 -13.91 18.80
CA LEU A 918 18.14 -14.67 17.62
C LEU A 918 19.31 -13.96 16.93
N ILE A 919 20.47 -14.59 16.92
CA ILE A 919 21.73 -14.00 16.48
C ILE A 919 22.18 -14.71 15.20
N ALA A 920 22.30 -13.97 14.11
CA ALA A 920 22.83 -14.43 12.83
C ALA A 920 24.22 -13.81 12.62
N LEU A 921 25.29 -14.60 12.72
CA LEU A 921 26.65 -14.09 12.54
C LEU A 921 26.93 -13.73 11.07
N ASP A 922 27.68 -12.66 10.82
CA ASP A 922 28.22 -12.33 9.50
C ASP A 922 29.51 -13.12 9.20
N GLU A 923 30.13 -12.86 8.03
CA GLU A 923 31.41 -13.45 7.64
C GLU A 923 32.59 -13.12 8.57
N HIS A 924 32.41 -12.13 9.46
CA HIS A 924 33.38 -11.71 10.47
C HIS A 924 33.02 -12.24 11.87
N GLU A 925 32.13 -13.24 11.95
CA GLU A 925 31.61 -13.81 13.20
C GLU A 925 31.05 -12.72 14.15
N SER A 926 30.47 -11.66 13.58
CA SER A 926 29.95 -10.49 14.29
C SER A 926 28.46 -10.28 14.05
N ALA A 927 27.78 -9.57 14.95
CA ALA A 927 26.37 -9.21 14.80
C ALA A 927 25.97 -8.02 15.69
N LYS A 928 24.95 -7.25 15.30
CA LYS A 928 24.39 -6.13 16.08
C LYS A 928 22.88 -6.12 16.07
N GLY A 929 22.29 -5.54 17.12
CA GLY A 929 20.86 -5.29 17.18
C GLY A 929 20.48 -4.44 18.38
N GLU A 930 19.20 -4.15 18.48
CA GLU A 930 18.64 -3.30 19.52
C GLU A 930 17.24 -3.77 19.92
N LEU A 931 16.81 -3.38 21.13
CA LEU A 931 15.46 -3.60 21.64
C LEU A 931 14.97 -2.33 22.32
N TYR A 932 13.85 -1.80 21.83
CA TYR A 932 13.04 -0.80 22.51
C TYR A 932 11.87 -1.46 23.23
N TRP A 933 11.63 -1.08 24.49
CA TRP A 933 10.55 -1.61 25.30
C TRP A 933 9.95 -0.57 26.23
N ASP A 934 8.62 -0.42 26.22
CA ASP A 934 7.87 0.40 27.17
C ASP A 934 6.57 -0.32 27.55
N ASP A 935 5.64 0.39 28.21
CA ASP A 935 4.35 -0.19 28.60
C ASP A 935 3.46 -0.57 27.41
N GLY A 936 3.77 -0.10 26.21
CA GLY A 936 3.10 -0.42 24.96
C GLY A 936 1.87 0.42 24.64
N ASP A 937 1.47 1.40 25.46
CA ASP A 937 0.18 2.10 25.27
C ASP A 937 0.16 3.55 25.78
N SER A 938 1.08 3.96 26.66
CA SER A 938 1.13 5.33 27.16
C SER A 938 1.47 6.36 26.09
N LEU A 939 0.82 7.53 26.17
CA LEU A 939 0.97 8.63 25.21
C LEU A 939 2.40 9.13 25.04
N ASP A 940 3.15 9.24 26.14
CA ASP A 940 4.37 10.05 26.20
C ASP A 940 5.54 9.31 26.87
N SER A 941 5.63 8.00 26.63
CA SER A 941 6.68 7.15 27.19
C SER A 941 8.08 7.64 26.80
N ILE A 942 8.28 8.11 25.56
CA ILE A 942 9.57 8.60 25.09
C ILE A 942 9.90 9.96 25.71
N GLU A 943 8.97 10.90 25.69
CA GLU A 943 9.14 12.26 26.22
C GLU A 943 9.41 12.24 27.73
N LYS A 944 8.70 11.36 28.47
CA LYS A 944 8.91 11.16 29.91
C LYS A 944 10.03 10.18 30.25
N LYS A 945 10.72 9.62 29.25
CA LYS A 945 11.74 8.57 29.42
C LYS A 945 11.26 7.36 30.23
N LYS A 946 10.01 6.94 30.05
CA LYS A 946 9.44 5.73 30.65
C LYS A 946 9.54 4.55 29.68
N TYR A 947 10.77 4.21 29.31
CA TYR A 947 11.08 3.07 28.45
C TYR A 947 12.44 2.47 28.82
N ASN A 948 12.72 1.31 28.24
CA ASN A 948 13.99 0.61 28.26
C ASN A 948 14.52 0.52 26.82
N LEU A 949 15.82 0.75 26.65
CA LEU A 949 16.52 0.67 25.37
C LEU A 949 17.84 -0.07 25.58
N PHE A 950 18.00 -1.16 24.85
CA PHE A 950 19.18 -2.02 24.90
C PHE A 950 19.82 -2.10 23.53
N GLU A 951 21.15 -2.14 23.52
CA GLU A 951 21.96 -2.50 22.35
C GLU A 951 22.66 -3.83 22.61
N PHE A 952 22.83 -4.61 21.55
CA PHE A 952 23.48 -5.91 21.57
C PHE A 952 24.58 -5.93 20.51
N GLU A 953 25.73 -6.47 20.87
CA GLU A 953 26.85 -6.66 19.95
C GLU A 953 27.51 -8.01 20.19
N VAL A 954 27.83 -8.71 19.11
CA VAL A 954 28.70 -9.87 19.11
C VAL A 954 30.01 -9.51 18.43
N SER A 955 31.12 -9.77 19.13
CA SER A 955 32.46 -9.78 18.54
C SER A 955 33.34 -10.76 19.30
N ASN A 956 34.31 -11.39 18.62
CA ASN A 956 35.27 -12.31 19.24
C ASN A 956 34.64 -13.42 20.12
N ASN A 957 33.51 -13.99 19.67
CA ASN A 957 32.73 -15.01 20.40
C ASN A 957 32.13 -14.53 21.72
N VAL A 958 31.88 -13.23 21.85
CA VAL A 958 31.28 -12.60 23.02
C VAL A 958 30.08 -11.78 22.59
N LEU A 959 28.89 -12.15 23.07
CA LEU A 959 27.70 -11.31 23.06
C LEU A 959 27.73 -10.40 24.29
N THR A 960 27.65 -9.10 24.08
CA THR A 960 27.53 -8.09 25.14
C THR A 960 26.21 -7.35 25.01
N SER A 961 25.51 -7.15 26.13
CA SER A 961 24.38 -6.22 26.22
C SER A 961 24.83 -4.89 26.83
N THR A 962 24.38 -3.80 26.21
CA THR A 962 24.54 -2.43 26.71
C THR A 962 23.18 -1.85 27.03
N VAL A 963 23.04 -1.31 28.24
CA VAL A 963 21.83 -0.62 28.69
C VAL A 963 21.98 0.87 28.37
N ILE A 964 21.19 1.38 27.41
CA ILE A 964 21.22 2.79 27.00
C ILE A 964 20.25 3.61 27.85
N GLU A 965 19.05 3.08 28.06
CA GLU A 965 18.02 3.65 28.95
C GLU A 965 17.31 2.49 29.65
N CYS A 966 16.99 2.64 30.93
CA CYS A 966 16.30 1.59 31.71
C CYS A 966 15.48 2.23 32.83
N SER A 967 14.50 3.04 32.41
CA SER A 967 13.68 3.85 33.32
C SER A 967 12.24 3.34 33.41
N PHE A 968 11.88 2.28 32.69
CA PHE A 968 10.61 1.57 32.82
C PHE A 968 10.78 0.31 33.68
N ASP A 969 10.13 0.29 34.84
CA ASP A 969 10.15 -0.83 35.78
C ASP A 969 9.23 -1.95 35.29
N ASP A 970 9.82 -2.92 34.57
CA ASP A 970 9.15 -4.12 34.09
C ASP A 970 9.98 -5.37 34.42
N LYS A 971 9.32 -6.48 34.69
CA LYS A 971 9.95 -7.76 35.07
C LYS A 971 10.38 -8.54 33.84
N MET A 972 11.21 -7.92 33.00
CA MET A 972 11.72 -8.52 31.77
C MET A 972 12.66 -9.68 32.09
N LYS A 973 12.40 -10.86 31.51
CA LYS A 973 13.25 -12.05 31.68
C LYS A 973 13.87 -12.47 30.35
N LEU A 974 15.17 -12.72 30.32
CA LEU A 974 15.85 -13.34 29.18
C LEU A 974 15.82 -14.86 29.35
N GLY A 975 15.10 -15.54 28.47
CA GLY A 975 14.92 -16.99 28.50
C GLY A 975 15.87 -17.74 27.56
N THR A 976 16.05 -17.27 26.33
CA THR A 976 16.70 -18.02 25.25
C THR A 976 17.68 -17.18 24.44
N ILE A 977 18.86 -17.70 24.12
CA ILE A 977 19.79 -17.13 23.15
C ILE A 977 20.11 -18.19 22.11
N ILE A 978 19.94 -17.86 20.83
CA ILE A 978 20.24 -18.73 19.69
C ILE A 978 21.30 -18.03 18.83
N VAL A 979 22.44 -18.67 18.61
CA VAL A 979 23.54 -18.14 17.78
C VAL A 979 23.74 -19.05 16.57
N MET A 980 23.46 -18.53 15.38
CA MET A 980 23.61 -19.22 14.09
C MET A 980 24.93 -18.84 13.43
N GLY A 981 25.55 -19.77 12.70
CA GLY A 981 26.78 -19.54 11.95
C GLY A 981 28.06 -19.86 12.71
N ILE A 982 27.97 -20.59 13.82
CA ILE A 982 29.16 -21.03 14.55
C ILE A 982 29.75 -22.26 13.86
N SER A 983 30.82 -22.09 13.07
CA SER A 983 31.41 -23.17 12.28
C SER A 983 32.23 -24.19 13.11
N LYS A 984 32.70 -23.79 14.30
CA LYS A 984 33.58 -24.60 15.15
C LYS A 984 32.82 -25.23 16.31
N VAL A 985 33.22 -26.44 16.70
CA VAL A 985 32.56 -27.17 17.79
C VAL A 985 32.72 -26.42 19.11
N VAL A 986 31.60 -25.99 19.70
CA VAL A 986 31.56 -25.32 20.99
C VAL A 986 31.95 -26.30 22.10
N LYS A 987 32.87 -25.87 22.97
CA LYS A 987 33.35 -26.62 24.14
C LYS A 987 32.66 -26.17 25.42
N GLN A 988 32.53 -24.87 25.59
CA GLN A 988 32.09 -24.25 26.84
C GLN A 988 31.37 -22.95 26.52
N VAL A 989 30.31 -22.67 27.27
CA VAL A 989 29.55 -21.43 27.21
C VAL A 989 29.45 -20.85 28.61
N LEU A 990 29.81 -19.58 28.74
CA LEU A 990 29.77 -18.82 29.99
C LEU A 990 28.73 -17.70 29.88
N PHE A 991 27.84 -17.60 30.85
CA PHE A 991 26.94 -16.45 31.03
C PHE A 991 27.35 -15.70 32.28
N ASN A 992 27.78 -14.44 32.14
CA ASN A 992 28.35 -13.64 33.24
C ASN A 992 29.40 -14.41 34.06
N ASP A 993 30.41 -14.97 33.37
CA ASP A 993 31.50 -15.78 33.92
C ASP A 993 31.10 -17.11 34.60
N LYS A 994 29.85 -17.55 34.44
CA LYS A 994 29.38 -18.84 34.96
C LYS A 994 29.05 -19.81 33.84
N ASP A 995 29.47 -21.06 33.98
CA ASP A 995 29.08 -22.13 33.07
C ASP A 995 27.56 -22.29 33.00
N VAL A 996 27.04 -22.41 31.78
CA VAL A 996 25.63 -22.67 31.50
C VAL A 996 25.48 -23.90 30.63
N GLU A 997 24.35 -24.59 30.79
CA GLU A 997 23.97 -25.67 29.87
C GLU A 997 23.66 -25.09 28.49
N PHE A 998 24.12 -25.81 27.47
CA PHE A 998 23.90 -25.43 26.07
C PHE A 998 23.78 -26.67 25.20
N GLU A 999 23.12 -26.49 24.06
CA GLU A 999 23.08 -27.47 22.98
C GLU A 999 23.77 -26.86 21.75
N TYR A 1000 24.68 -27.60 21.13
CA TYR A 1000 25.32 -27.18 19.89
C TYR A 1000 25.02 -28.20 18.78
N ASP A 1001 24.22 -27.77 17.81
CA ASP A 1001 23.95 -28.52 16.60
C ASP A 1001 25.09 -28.28 15.60
N LYS A 1002 25.94 -29.31 15.43
CA LYS A 1002 27.09 -29.24 14.53
C LYS A 1002 26.68 -29.22 13.06
N GLU A 1003 25.58 -29.86 12.70
CA GLU A 1003 25.13 -29.96 11.29
C GLU A 1003 24.58 -28.61 10.83
N LYS A 1004 23.85 -27.92 11.69
CA LYS A 1004 23.30 -26.59 11.41
C LYS A 1004 24.23 -25.44 11.79
N SER A 1005 25.31 -25.71 12.53
CA SER A 1005 26.19 -24.68 13.10
C SER A 1005 25.43 -23.69 14.00
N VAL A 1006 24.59 -24.22 14.90
CA VAL A 1006 23.76 -23.42 15.81
C VAL A 1006 24.03 -23.76 17.26
N LEU A 1007 24.23 -22.72 18.07
CA LEU A 1007 24.29 -22.79 19.52
C LEU A 1007 22.96 -22.35 20.14
N TYR A 1008 22.39 -23.19 20.99
CA TYR A 1008 21.21 -22.92 21.79
C TYR A 1008 21.57 -22.82 23.26
N VAL A 1009 21.21 -21.70 23.88
CA VAL A 1009 21.30 -21.49 25.33
C VAL A 1009 19.89 -21.18 25.82
N ASN A 1010 19.24 -22.18 26.41
CA ASN A 1010 17.83 -22.13 26.81
C ASN A 1010 17.70 -22.04 28.33
N ASN A 1011 16.51 -21.64 28.81
CA ASN A 1011 16.14 -21.62 30.23
C ASN A 1011 17.07 -20.81 31.15
N ILE A 1012 17.69 -19.74 30.63
CA ILE A 1012 18.57 -18.86 31.42
C ILE A 1012 17.75 -18.14 32.51
N LEU A 1013 16.56 -17.65 32.15
CA LEU A 1013 15.55 -17.00 33.02
C LEU A 1013 16.11 -15.91 33.95
N VAL A 1014 17.05 -15.12 33.46
CA VAL A 1014 17.68 -14.01 34.18
C VAL A 1014 16.97 -12.69 33.93
N ASP A 1015 17.20 -11.71 34.81
CA ASP A 1015 16.73 -10.34 34.65
C ASP A 1015 17.35 -9.69 33.39
N PHE A 1016 16.52 -9.37 32.41
CA PHE A 1016 16.95 -8.82 31.12
C PHE A 1016 17.32 -7.33 31.23
N THR A 1017 16.90 -6.66 32.31
CA THR A 1017 17.21 -5.23 32.54
C THR A 1017 18.65 -5.01 33.01
N LYS A 1018 19.36 -6.08 33.41
CA LYS A 1018 20.75 -5.99 33.82
C LYS A 1018 21.67 -6.24 32.64
N LYS A 1019 22.80 -5.53 32.62
CA LYS A 1019 23.91 -5.85 31.72
C LYS A 1019 24.27 -7.33 31.89
N PHE A 1020 24.41 -8.02 30.76
CA PHE A 1020 24.88 -9.39 30.70
C PHE A 1020 25.84 -9.60 29.55
N GLU A 1021 26.54 -10.73 29.63
CA GLU A 1021 27.50 -11.17 28.66
C GLU A 1021 27.41 -12.70 28.48
N LEU A 1022 27.44 -13.17 27.24
CA LEU A 1022 27.53 -14.58 26.89
C LEU A 1022 28.82 -14.80 26.09
N ARG A 1023 29.71 -15.67 26.56
CA ARG A 1023 30.94 -16.06 25.86
C ARG A 1023 30.88 -17.54 25.48
N TRP A 1024 31.40 -17.88 24.31
CA TRP A 1024 31.63 -19.29 23.95
C TRP A 1024 33.07 -19.54 23.53
N SER A 1025 33.56 -20.75 23.77
CA SER A 1025 34.89 -21.18 23.36
C SER A 1025 34.83 -22.50 22.59
N TYR A 1026 35.80 -22.72 21.72
CA TYR A 1026 35.84 -23.89 20.85
C TYR A 1026 36.69 -25.01 21.44
N LYS A 1027 36.40 -26.26 21.03
CA LYS A 1027 37.32 -27.37 21.29
C LYS A 1027 38.63 -27.07 20.56
N LYS A 1028 39.76 -27.14 21.26
CA LYS A 1028 41.08 -27.12 20.60
C LYS A 1028 41.11 -28.30 19.64
N ILE A 1029 41.44 -28.05 18.38
CA ILE A 1029 41.78 -29.12 17.44
C ILE A 1029 43.05 -29.75 18.01
N GLU A 1030 42.96 -31.00 18.48
CA GLU A 1030 44.17 -31.77 18.75
C GLU A 1030 44.85 -31.97 17.39
N ASP A 1031 46.03 -31.36 17.24
CA ASP A 1031 46.88 -31.56 16.09
C ASP A 1031 47.24 -33.07 16.04
N PRO A 1032 46.91 -33.81 14.96
CA PRO A 1032 47.28 -35.22 14.84
C PRO A 1032 48.80 -35.47 14.87
N SER A 1033 49.63 -34.41 14.90
CA SER A 1033 51.09 -34.50 14.93
C SER A 1033 51.70 -34.86 16.30
N THR A 1034 50.91 -35.05 17.36
CA THR A 1034 51.46 -35.33 18.71
C THR A 1034 51.05 -36.68 19.31
N THR A 1035 51.31 -37.76 18.58
CA THR A 1035 51.51 -39.09 19.19
C THR A 1035 52.98 -39.50 19.16
N THR A 1036 53.58 -39.45 20.36
CA THR A 1036 54.71 -40.26 20.86
C THR A 1036 56.05 -40.25 20.09
N ALA A 1037 57.07 -39.74 20.79
CA ALA A 1037 58.47 -39.73 20.41
C ALA A 1037 59.08 -41.11 20.13
N LEU A 1038 59.91 -41.18 19.09
CA LEU A 1038 61.06 -42.09 18.98
C LEU A 1038 62.33 -41.23 18.79
N PRO A 1039 63.43 -41.46 19.53
CA PRO A 1039 64.58 -40.57 19.52
C PRO A 1039 65.68 -41.10 18.58
N ILE A 1040 65.98 -40.43 17.46
CA ILE A 1040 67.21 -40.71 16.69
C ILE A 1040 67.87 -39.44 16.12
N GLN A 1041 69.06 -39.19 16.67
CA GLN A 1041 70.30 -38.62 16.15
C GLN A 1041 70.36 -37.29 15.38
N LYS A 1042 71.14 -36.39 15.99
CA LYS A 1042 71.88 -35.27 15.40
C LYS A 1042 72.62 -35.66 14.12
N TYR A 1043 72.50 -34.82 13.09
CA TYR A 1043 73.63 -34.42 12.26
C TYR A 1043 73.55 -32.92 11.91
N SER A 1044 74.72 -32.32 11.99
CA SER A 1044 75.11 -30.92 11.74
C SER A 1044 75.08 -30.59 10.24
N THR A 1045 74.69 -29.37 9.83
CA THR A 1045 75.61 -28.31 9.34
C THR A 1045 74.87 -27.08 8.75
N SER A 1046 75.37 -25.90 9.14
CA SER A 1046 75.55 -24.63 8.40
C SER A 1046 74.37 -23.79 7.85
N HIS A 1047 74.26 -22.58 8.44
CA HIS A 1047 73.88 -21.25 7.90
C HIS A 1047 74.44 -20.87 6.51
N PRO A 1048 74.10 -19.72 5.86
CA PRO A 1048 73.35 -18.52 6.35
C PRO A 1048 72.30 -17.86 5.41
N ALA A 1049 71.44 -17.07 6.05
CA ALA A 1049 70.96 -15.69 5.79
C ALA A 1049 70.77 -15.06 4.38
N ASP A 1050 69.67 -14.28 4.36
CA ASP A 1050 69.41 -12.98 3.70
C ASP A 1050 68.96 -12.88 2.23
N VAL A 1051 67.81 -12.19 2.04
CA VAL A 1051 67.62 -10.90 1.34
C VAL A 1051 66.22 -10.79 0.71
N ASP A 1052 65.45 -9.89 1.31
CA ASP A 1052 64.52 -8.86 0.80
C ASP A 1052 64.07 -8.74 -0.69
N ALA A 1053 62.82 -8.29 -0.79
CA ALA A 1053 62.25 -7.28 -1.71
C ALA A 1053 62.00 -7.54 -3.23
N SER A 1054 60.69 -7.41 -3.56
CA SER A 1054 60.09 -6.57 -4.63
C SER A 1054 59.83 -7.11 -6.05
N HIS A 1055 58.58 -6.84 -6.48
CA HIS A 1055 58.04 -6.56 -7.82
C HIS A 1055 58.51 -7.38 -9.05
N ASN A 1056 57.56 -8.07 -9.73
CA ASN A 1056 56.93 -7.50 -10.94
C ASN A 1056 55.79 -8.36 -11.51
N GLU A 1057 54.94 -7.66 -12.26
CA GLU A 1057 53.79 -8.08 -13.06
C GLU A 1057 54.13 -9.10 -14.17
N GLY A 1058 53.11 -9.82 -14.65
CA GLY A 1058 53.11 -10.36 -16.01
C GLY A 1058 52.40 -11.71 -16.20
N GLN A 1059 51.15 -11.65 -16.66
CA GLN A 1059 50.48 -12.57 -17.61
C GLN A 1059 50.94 -14.04 -17.69
N TYR A 1060 50.03 -15.01 -17.51
CA TYR A 1060 49.93 -16.15 -18.44
C TYR A 1060 48.53 -16.80 -18.46
N MET A 1061 48.09 -16.97 -19.70
CA MET A 1061 47.10 -17.85 -20.31
C MET A 1061 46.51 -19.03 -19.51
N ASN A 1062 45.20 -19.22 -19.74
CA ASN A 1062 44.55 -20.45 -20.17
C ASN A 1062 45.34 -21.75 -20.00
N SER A 1063 44.90 -22.59 -19.06
CA SER A 1063 44.94 -24.04 -19.25
C SER A 1063 43.78 -24.69 -18.50
N ALA A 1064 42.88 -25.28 -19.27
CA ALA A 1064 41.87 -26.20 -18.78
C ALA A 1064 42.54 -27.52 -18.39
N PRO A 1065 42.15 -28.17 -17.28
CA PRO A 1065 42.35 -29.59 -17.10
C PRO A 1065 41.08 -30.33 -17.52
N THR A 1066 41.22 -31.10 -18.59
CA THR A 1066 40.39 -32.25 -18.93
C THR A 1066 40.25 -33.21 -17.74
N TYR A 1067 39.02 -33.51 -17.32
CA TYR A 1067 38.71 -34.75 -16.62
C TYR A 1067 37.59 -35.49 -17.34
N SER A 1068 37.92 -36.72 -17.71
CA SER A 1068 37.08 -37.67 -18.44
C SER A 1068 36.17 -38.47 -17.51
N SER A 1069 34.89 -38.55 -17.92
CA SER A 1069 33.99 -39.70 -17.89
C SER A 1069 33.79 -40.53 -16.61
N SER A 1070 32.57 -40.49 -16.07
CA SER A 1070 31.70 -41.68 -16.02
C SER A 1070 30.23 -41.27 -15.87
N ILE A 1071 29.48 -41.25 -16.98
CA ILE A 1071 28.01 -41.20 -16.97
C ILE A 1071 27.54 -42.54 -17.52
N THR A 1072 26.85 -43.29 -16.69
CA THR A 1072 26.24 -44.57 -17.01
C THR A 1072 24.98 -44.34 -17.86
N TYR A 1073 24.90 -45.09 -18.95
CA TYR A 1073 23.73 -45.27 -19.82
C TYR A 1073 22.55 -45.85 -19.02
N ALA A 1074 21.73 -45.01 -18.39
CA ALA A 1074 20.49 -45.46 -17.75
C ALA A 1074 19.37 -44.39 -17.70
N SER A 1075 19.44 -43.33 -18.50
CA SER A 1075 18.48 -42.22 -18.44
C SER A 1075 18.00 -41.70 -19.81
N LEU A 1076 18.25 -42.45 -20.90
CA LEU A 1076 17.80 -42.08 -22.26
C LEU A 1076 16.60 -42.90 -22.79
N LEU A 1077 15.93 -43.70 -21.94
CA LEU A 1077 14.78 -44.52 -22.36
C LEU A 1077 13.42 -44.17 -21.71
N ASN A 1078 13.35 -43.18 -20.80
CA ASN A 1078 12.10 -42.77 -20.16
C ASN A 1078 11.50 -41.45 -20.69
N LEU A 1079 12.12 -40.83 -21.70
CA LEU A 1079 11.68 -39.55 -22.28
C LEU A 1079 10.93 -39.66 -23.62
N ILE A 1080 10.67 -40.89 -24.10
CA ILE A 1080 9.93 -41.13 -25.36
C ILE A 1080 8.53 -41.74 -25.11
N VAL A 1081 8.21 -42.20 -23.89
CA VAL A 1081 6.89 -42.81 -23.58
C VAL A 1081 5.89 -41.80 -22.99
N ILE A 1082 6.33 -40.64 -22.48
CA ILE A 1082 5.44 -39.64 -21.86
C ILE A 1082 4.80 -38.70 -22.91
N LYS A 1083 5.33 -38.65 -24.14
CA LYS A 1083 4.76 -37.83 -25.22
C LYS A 1083 3.55 -38.45 -25.95
N TYR A 1084 3.13 -39.67 -25.58
CA TYR A 1084 1.98 -40.36 -26.20
C TYR A 1084 0.76 -40.56 -25.28
N PHE A 1085 0.80 -40.04 -24.04
CA PHE A 1085 -0.31 -40.14 -23.07
C PHE A 1085 -0.97 -38.79 -22.71
N MET A 1086 -0.60 -37.69 -23.37
CA MET A 1086 -1.23 -36.36 -23.21
C MET A 1086 -2.00 -35.91 -24.47
N LEU A 1087 -2.53 -36.85 -25.25
CA LEU A 1087 -3.36 -36.57 -26.45
C LEU A 1087 -4.57 -37.52 -26.57
N VAL A 1088 -5.06 -38.00 -25.42
CA VAL A 1088 -6.38 -38.57 -25.12
C VAL A 1088 -6.76 -38.04 -23.74
#